data_AF-A0A1L9RFU8-F1
#
_entry.id   AF-A0A1L9RFU8-F1
#
_cell.length_a   1.000
_cell.length_b   1.000
_cell.length_c   1.000
_cell.angle_alpha   90.00
_cell.angle_beta   90.00
_cell.angle_gamma   90.00
#
_symmetry.space_group_name_H-M   'P 1'
#
loop_
_entity.id
_entity.type
_entity.pdbx_description
1 polymer ?
#
loop_
_entity_poly.entity_id
_entity_poly.type
_entity_poly.pdbx_seq_one_letter_code
_entity_poly.pdbx_strand_id
1 'polypeptide(L)'
;MALSWSNQPPQSRVPYAIPQLEGERITIPGSKGVFRILASSKQTNGLMAVFQSGAVLSDAPGFHYHNHAHDVFLVTKGYLKLWNGDKCRIMGPGDFAYAPPTVVHNPEMLGPHTEIYGLITPGDWVDFFRYVSEPYEGLLVPENDNRDLKSLLIPKVMAAKEKFDVVFQPNYQPPELGEWDETDEKLPDSSQPFYLRANTGPRWMLGGVMSRPFLTTTQSNGVCAISSIESSKEYAPTLVSKYMTFHAVDHCLCVIEGTLTVRLKGSPDSVFREGETVVIPAGQPFALGFDSKYVRVWSFADGNGIEALVHRLGKPFEGAVLPDRQVEGELDAKNVASVAAELNVDIEVYVQDLEKKLDELNAKLRVAESEIATQPSPQSQKVVATSGSRPVFQAGLGATPSSMPPNGSTPRDEEQLVDDHHEGSADSTENEISELNQHTNGIEFHGSTSSAAFLGHLQKAREPEQPHRASDAPYSVVSTLHNSSFSPSTVGPACPGLHEQNYYFEQAHTFMNGYFENIHFIHPLIDKEDFVARSHDLWFNRSQQPEPSFVALYLSVLSFGSLVRVWDEDRLSGLTRFEWSRKLFSEAQMYLNYRPFSNDLDTVQCLYLMAKICQNELNPNLAYMYLGLAIRTCLSAGFNREVRGPKDQRSSWISKTWWGLFSLEIEMSFSVGRPDTLGMDEYHNRALPERDDSEYAIIPHMVDFAQIIRKVSIQIYHSRITLQDKLQIALQIETEMDRWVTRLPDRLKPDIWGDRPSGDALRDPKWARRQRLVLGIRYCYVKMLLFRPFLSHFTRKLRHTPAELEETIAKCLDSAIKTIEVIHDIYRIHTFFRCWWYNTTYVMFATSTLLLPMSKLGMCSETIPLSHSVEMAVEILEAMDESVVASKSVDLIKNYLREFRASKPQAPAVETLGNASVAPMPTDTAPNQIEFEIPEWAYGFGFPDYSFEGIARLFDDLGGLPMLDN
;
A
#
# COMPACT_ATOMS: atom_id res chain seq x y z
N MET A 1 8.21 -25.10 -37.96
CA MET A 1 8.64 -23.69 -38.04
C MET A 1 8.64 -23.18 -36.61
N ALA A 2 9.63 -22.40 -36.17
CA ALA A 2 9.60 -21.83 -34.83
C ALA A 2 8.32 -21.01 -34.62
N LEU A 3 7.82 -20.99 -33.38
CA LEU A 3 6.66 -20.18 -33.02
C LEU A 3 6.94 -18.71 -33.34
N SER A 4 6.03 -18.06 -34.06
CA SER A 4 6.22 -16.69 -34.50
C SER A 4 5.90 -15.72 -33.36
N TRP A 5 6.87 -14.89 -32.99
CA TRP A 5 6.66 -13.73 -32.12
C TRP A 5 6.27 -12.52 -32.96
N SER A 6 5.21 -11.82 -32.56
CA SER A 6 4.70 -10.64 -33.25
C SER A 6 4.15 -9.65 -32.23
N ASN A 7 4.29 -8.35 -32.51
CA ASN A 7 3.69 -7.32 -31.68
C ASN A 7 2.18 -7.18 -31.91
N GLN A 8 1.63 -7.84 -32.93
CA GLN A 8 0.21 -7.82 -33.26
C GLN A 8 -0.29 -9.22 -33.65
N PRO A 9 -1.58 -9.54 -33.42
CA PRO A 9 -2.17 -10.79 -33.90
C PRO A 9 -2.04 -10.93 -35.43
N PRO A 10 -1.55 -12.08 -35.95
CA PRO A 10 -1.36 -12.31 -37.38
C PRO A 10 -2.70 -12.40 -38.11
N GLN A 11 -2.78 -12.00 -39.37
CA GLN A 11 -4.05 -12.07 -40.13
C GLN A 11 -4.50 -13.50 -40.48
N SER A 12 -3.71 -14.53 -40.14
CA SER A 12 -3.99 -15.94 -40.37
C SER A 12 -4.19 -16.71 -39.06
N ARG A 13 -4.96 -17.80 -39.13
CA ARG A 13 -5.17 -18.74 -38.03
C ARG A 13 -3.98 -19.70 -37.92
N VAL A 14 -2.93 -19.24 -37.25
CA VAL A 14 -1.68 -19.98 -36.97
C VAL A 14 -1.34 -19.83 -35.49
N PRO A 15 -0.47 -20.67 -34.92
CA PRO A 15 0.04 -20.41 -33.57
C PRO A 15 1.02 -19.24 -33.56
N TYR A 16 0.92 -18.37 -32.55
CA TYR A 16 1.79 -17.19 -32.39
C TYR A 16 1.94 -16.79 -30.92
N ALA A 17 2.93 -15.95 -30.69
CA ALA A 17 3.25 -15.36 -29.40
C ALA A 17 3.17 -13.82 -29.46
N ILE A 18 2.62 -13.21 -28.41
CA ILE A 18 2.54 -11.76 -28.23
C ILE A 18 3.39 -11.39 -26.99
N PRO A 19 4.37 -10.48 -27.11
CA PRO A 19 5.12 -9.96 -25.98
C PRO A 19 4.25 -9.22 -24.96
N GLN A 20 4.77 -9.07 -23.74
CA GLN A 20 4.11 -8.28 -22.70
C GLN A 20 3.78 -6.86 -23.18
N LEU A 21 2.55 -6.40 -22.90
CA LEU A 21 2.00 -5.08 -23.27
C LEU A 21 1.89 -4.80 -24.78
N GLU A 22 2.13 -5.79 -25.63
CA GLU A 22 1.86 -5.74 -27.07
C GLU A 22 0.46 -6.31 -27.40
N GLY A 23 0.12 -6.36 -28.68
CA GLY A 23 -1.20 -6.69 -29.21
C GLY A 23 -1.66 -5.65 -30.23
N GLU A 24 -2.87 -5.81 -30.78
CA GLU A 24 -3.47 -4.70 -31.54
C GLU A 24 -3.89 -3.62 -30.54
N ARG A 25 -3.09 -2.55 -30.44
CA ARG A 25 -3.26 -1.45 -29.50
C ARG A 25 -4.17 -0.37 -30.06
N ILE A 26 -5.31 -0.17 -29.42
CA ILE A 26 -6.30 0.83 -29.80
C ILE A 26 -6.78 1.59 -28.57
N THR A 27 -7.07 2.88 -28.73
CA THR A 27 -7.60 3.73 -27.66
C THR A 27 -8.91 4.36 -28.08
N ILE A 28 -9.88 4.43 -27.16
CA ILE A 28 -11.07 5.24 -27.37
C ILE A 28 -10.70 6.67 -26.99
N PRO A 29 -10.77 7.63 -27.92
CA PRO A 29 -10.48 9.04 -27.62
C PRO A 29 -11.22 9.56 -26.38
N GLY A 30 -10.47 10.11 -25.42
CA GLY A 30 -11.00 10.64 -24.16
C GLY A 30 -11.22 9.60 -23.06
N SER A 31 -11.08 8.29 -23.35
CA SER A 31 -11.22 7.26 -22.32
C SER A 31 -9.98 7.12 -21.45
N LYS A 32 -8.86 7.73 -21.83
CA LYS A 32 -7.55 7.56 -21.16
C LYS A 32 -7.13 6.09 -20.98
N GLY A 33 -7.72 5.21 -21.78
CA GLY A 33 -7.51 3.77 -21.73
C GLY A 33 -7.04 3.22 -23.07
N VAL A 34 -6.46 2.02 -23.03
CA VAL A 34 -6.04 1.28 -24.21
C VAL A 34 -6.56 -0.15 -24.12
N PHE A 35 -7.02 -0.67 -25.25
CA PHE A 35 -7.26 -2.08 -25.47
C PHE A 35 -6.08 -2.67 -26.24
N ARG A 36 -5.60 -3.83 -25.81
CA ARG A 36 -4.58 -4.63 -26.48
C ARG A 36 -5.21 -5.96 -26.87
N ILE A 37 -5.64 -6.08 -28.12
CA ILE A 37 -6.27 -7.32 -28.58
C ILE A 37 -5.18 -8.36 -28.79
N LEU A 38 -5.25 -9.45 -28.00
CA LEU A 38 -4.29 -10.55 -28.01
C LEU A 38 -4.72 -11.65 -28.97
N ALA A 39 -6.03 -11.89 -29.07
CA ALA A 39 -6.68 -12.79 -30.03
C ALA A 39 -8.02 -12.21 -30.47
N SER A 40 -8.40 -12.42 -31.73
CA SER A 40 -9.69 -11.99 -32.30
C SER A 40 -10.31 -13.10 -33.15
N SER A 41 -11.53 -12.89 -33.66
CA SER A 41 -12.21 -13.81 -34.57
C SER A 41 -11.37 -14.41 -35.69
N LYS A 42 -10.41 -13.65 -36.23
CA LYS A 42 -9.54 -14.12 -37.31
C LYS A 42 -8.67 -15.30 -36.89
N GLN A 43 -8.23 -15.33 -35.63
CA GLN A 43 -7.35 -16.37 -35.09
C GLN A 43 -8.12 -17.47 -34.35
N THR A 44 -9.33 -17.19 -33.89
CA THR A 44 -10.15 -18.09 -33.04
C THR A 44 -11.43 -18.57 -33.74
N ASN A 45 -11.43 -18.57 -35.08
CA ASN A 45 -12.57 -19.01 -35.89
C ASN A 45 -13.91 -18.33 -35.55
N GLY A 46 -13.86 -17.07 -35.12
CA GLY A 46 -15.04 -16.29 -34.72
C GLY A 46 -15.55 -16.53 -33.31
N LEU A 47 -14.96 -17.46 -32.55
CA LEU A 47 -15.54 -17.93 -31.30
C LEU A 47 -15.20 -17.03 -30.11
N MET A 48 -13.95 -16.57 -29.97
CA MET A 48 -13.57 -15.67 -28.86
C MET A 48 -12.63 -14.54 -29.28
N ALA A 49 -12.73 -13.40 -28.61
CA ALA A 49 -11.69 -12.38 -28.58
C ALA A 49 -11.15 -12.25 -27.16
N VAL A 50 -9.83 -12.23 -27.02
CA VAL A 50 -9.13 -12.04 -25.75
C VAL A 50 -8.32 -10.76 -25.84
N PHE A 51 -8.45 -9.89 -24.85
CA PHE A 51 -7.73 -8.63 -24.81
C PHE A 51 -7.31 -8.29 -23.39
N GLN A 52 -6.28 -7.46 -23.30
CA GLN A 52 -6.02 -6.67 -22.10
C GLN A 52 -6.63 -5.30 -22.28
N SER A 53 -7.21 -4.73 -21.22
CA SER A 53 -7.62 -3.33 -21.19
C SER A 53 -7.00 -2.67 -19.98
N GLY A 54 -6.50 -1.45 -20.14
CA GLY A 54 -5.99 -0.67 -19.03
C GLY A 54 -6.28 0.80 -19.20
N ALA A 55 -6.56 1.49 -18.10
CA ALA A 55 -6.74 2.93 -18.06
C ALA A 55 -6.26 3.50 -16.73
N VAL A 56 -5.97 4.80 -16.73
CA VAL A 56 -5.99 5.58 -15.48
C VAL A 56 -7.46 5.80 -15.06
N LEU A 57 -7.73 6.76 -14.16
CA LEU A 57 -9.10 7.15 -13.86
C LEU A 57 -9.85 7.54 -15.16
N SER A 58 -10.90 6.79 -15.48
CA SER A 58 -11.63 6.86 -16.74
C SER A 58 -13.13 6.85 -16.49
N ASP A 59 -13.87 7.61 -17.28
CA ASP A 59 -15.32 7.59 -17.27
C ASP A 59 -15.83 6.20 -17.71
N ALA A 60 -16.77 5.65 -16.96
CA ALA A 60 -17.44 4.42 -17.34
C ALA A 60 -18.20 4.58 -18.68
N PRO A 61 -18.28 3.54 -19.53
CA PRO A 61 -18.98 3.60 -20.81
C PRO A 61 -20.48 3.83 -20.67
N GLY A 62 -21.03 3.62 -19.46
CA GLY A 62 -22.45 3.72 -19.13
C GLY A 62 -23.11 2.34 -19.09
N PHE A 63 -24.28 2.25 -18.46
CA PHE A 63 -25.02 1.00 -18.34
C PHE A 63 -25.48 0.48 -19.69
N HIS A 64 -25.15 -0.78 -19.99
CA HIS A 64 -25.52 -1.44 -21.23
C HIS A 64 -25.61 -2.96 -21.06
N TYR A 65 -26.15 -3.64 -22.06
CA TYR A 65 -26.08 -5.10 -22.20
C TYR A 65 -25.83 -5.49 -23.67
N HIS A 66 -25.48 -6.75 -23.91
CA HIS A 66 -25.36 -7.37 -25.23
C HIS A 66 -26.48 -8.41 -25.42
N ASN A 67 -27.14 -8.48 -26.58
CA ASN A 67 -28.19 -9.48 -26.83
C ASN A 67 -27.64 -10.89 -26.96
N HIS A 68 -26.39 -11.02 -27.40
CA HIS A 68 -25.74 -12.28 -27.74
C HIS A 68 -24.33 -12.41 -27.17
N ALA A 69 -23.61 -11.31 -26.99
CA ALA A 69 -22.24 -11.39 -26.48
C ALA A 69 -22.19 -11.71 -24.98
N HIS A 70 -21.17 -12.48 -24.60
CA HIS A 70 -20.81 -12.75 -23.21
C HIS A 70 -19.55 -11.96 -22.88
N ASP A 71 -19.57 -11.29 -21.73
CA ASP A 71 -18.47 -10.45 -21.26
C ASP A 71 -17.83 -11.02 -20.00
N VAL A 72 -16.51 -10.92 -19.94
CA VAL A 72 -15.70 -11.34 -18.80
C VAL A 72 -14.78 -10.21 -18.38
N PHE A 73 -14.67 -10.01 -17.07
CA PHE A 73 -13.77 -9.05 -16.45
C PHE A 73 -12.90 -9.77 -15.42
N LEU A 74 -11.58 -9.77 -15.64
CA LEU A 74 -10.61 -10.39 -14.72
C LEU A 74 -9.52 -9.37 -14.40
N VAL A 75 -9.49 -8.89 -13.16
CA VAL A 75 -8.61 -7.77 -12.77
C VAL A 75 -7.18 -8.26 -12.53
N THR A 76 -6.19 -7.58 -13.11
CA THR A 76 -4.77 -7.87 -12.89
C THR A 76 -4.07 -6.81 -12.05
N LYS A 77 -4.54 -5.56 -12.11
CA LYS A 77 -3.95 -4.42 -11.42
C LYS A 77 -5.01 -3.38 -11.11
N GLY A 78 -4.84 -2.65 -10.00
CA GLY A 78 -5.78 -1.61 -9.59
C GLY A 78 -7.13 -2.17 -9.19
N TYR A 79 -8.19 -1.40 -9.39
CA TYR A 79 -9.55 -1.77 -9.01
C TYR A 79 -10.54 -1.45 -10.12
N LEU A 80 -11.48 -2.38 -10.34
CA LEU A 80 -12.61 -2.23 -11.24
C LEU A 80 -13.89 -2.24 -10.40
N LYS A 81 -14.66 -1.15 -10.41
CA LYS A 81 -16.04 -1.21 -9.94
C LYS A 81 -16.90 -1.73 -11.09
N LEU A 82 -17.65 -2.79 -10.83
CA LEU A 82 -18.51 -3.39 -11.84
C LEU A 82 -19.90 -3.56 -11.25
N TRP A 83 -20.88 -2.99 -11.93
CA TRP A 83 -22.27 -3.42 -11.79
C TRP A 83 -22.50 -4.58 -12.74
N ASN A 84 -23.11 -5.66 -12.27
CA ASN A 84 -23.38 -6.87 -13.03
C ASN A 84 -24.72 -7.44 -12.60
N GLY A 85 -25.78 -7.10 -13.34
CA GLY A 85 -27.14 -7.44 -12.97
C GLY A 85 -27.57 -6.75 -11.67
N ASP A 86 -28.08 -7.52 -10.72
CA ASP A 86 -28.61 -7.05 -9.44
C ASP A 86 -27.55 -6.79 -8.37
N LYS A 87 -26.27 -6.99 -8.70
CA LYS A 87 -25.14 -6.79 -7.79
C LYS A 87 -24.16 -5.73 -8.31
N CYS A 88 -23.44 -5.13 -7.37
CA CYS A 88 -22.28 -4.28 -7.62
C CYS A 88 -21.15 -4.66 -6.68
N ARG A 89 -19.91 -4.75 -7.20
CA ARG A 89 -18.69 -5.04 -6.44
C ARG A 89 -17.55 -4.12 -6.89
N ILE A 90 -16.62 -3.87 -5.96
CA ILE A 90 -15.28 -3.38 -6.30
C ILE A 90 -14.36 -4.61 -6.35
N MET A 91 -13.81 -4.86 -7.54
CA MET A 91 -12.96 -5.99 -7.87
C MET A 91 -11.50 -5.56 -7.85
N GLY A 92 -10.65 -6.27 -7.10
CA GLY A 92 -9.19 -6.10 -7.07
C GLY A 92 -8.45 -7.23 -7.80
N PRO A 93 -7.11 -7.25 -7.77
CA PRO A 93 -6.31 -8.21 -8.54
C PRO A 93 -6.67 -9.68 -8.23
N GLY A 94 -6.97 -10.43 -9.28
CA GLY A 94 -7.41 -11.83 -9.23
C GLY A 94 -8.91 -12.03 -9.12
N ASP A 95 -9.70 -10.99 -8.83
CA ASP A 95 -11.16 -11.07 -8.82
C ASP A 95 -11.71 -11.14 -10.25
N PHE A 96 -12.75 -11.94 -10.41
CA PHE A 96 -13.39 -12.28 -11.69
C PHE A 96 -14.87 -11.93 -11.67
N ALA A 97 -15.41 -11.53 -12.83
CA ALA A 97 -16.84 -11.41 -13.04
C ALA A 97 -17.22 -11.86 -14.45
N TYR A 98 -18.40 -12.46 -14.54
CA TYR A 98 -19.00 -12.92 -15.78
C TYR A 98 -20.37 -12.28 -15.97
N ALA A 99 -20.56 -11.63 -17.12
CA ALA A 99 -21.79 -11.02 -17.56
C ALA A 99 -22.33 -11.78 -18.78
N PRO A 100 -23.30 -12.70 -18.61
CA PRO A 100 -23.93 -13.38 -19.74
C PRO A 100 -24.79 -12.42 -20.56
N PRO A 101 -25.26 -12.84 -21.75
CA PRO A 101 -26.13 -12.04 -22.60
C PRO A 101 -27.34 -11.50 -21.84
N THR A 102 -27.78 -10.30 -22.22
CA THR A 102 -28.92 -9.53 -21.69
C THR A 102 -28.74 -9.00 -20.26
N VAL A 103 -27.61 -9.29 -19.60
CA VAL A 103 -27.32 -8.72 -18.29
C VAL A 103 -26.79 -7.30 -18.43
N VAL A 104 -27.47 -6.37 -17.76
CA VAL A 104 -27.02 -4.98 -17.67
C VAL A 104 -25.77 -4.92 -16.80
N HIS A 105 -24.71 -4.34 -17.34
CA HIS A 105 -23.46 -4.15 -16.63
C HIS A 105 -22.82 -2.80 -16.98
N ASN A 106 -21.87 -2.37 -16.15
CA ASN A 106 -21.10 -1.15 -16.37
C ASN A 106 -19.72 -1.25 -15.69
N PRO A 107 -18.63 -1.44 -16.45
CA PRO A 107 -17.27 -1.47 -15.91
C PRO A 107 -16.74 -0.04 -15.70
N GLU A 108 -16.35 0.29 -14.48
CA GLU A 108 -15.76 1.57 -14.10
C GLU A 108 -14.36 1.36 -13.49
N MET A 109 -13.34 1.83 -14.21
CA MET A 109 -11.95 1.72 -13.75
C MET A 109 -11.65 2.80 -12.71
N LEU A 110 -11.32 2.40 -11.47
CA LEU A 110 -11.18 3.33 -10.34
C LEU A 110 -9.81 4.01 -10.21
N GLY A 111 -8.84 3.65 -11.06
CA GLY A 111 -7.50 4.24 -11.03
C GLY A 111 -6.67 3.83 -9.79
N PRO A 112 -5.48 4.43 -9.59
CA PRO A 112 -4.81 5.36 -10.51
C PRO A 112 -4.33 4.69 -11.81
N HIS A 113 -4.24 3.36 -11.83
CA HIS A 113 -3.99 2.57 -13.04
C HIS A 113 -4.61 1.18 -12.85
N THR A 114 -5.70 0.91 -13.56
CA THR A 114 -6.41 -0.38 -13.51
C THR A 114 -6.11 -1.14 -14.80
N GLU A 115 -5.81 -2.43 -14.68
CA GLU A 115 -5.71 -3.34 -15.83
C GLU A 115 -6.58 -4.57 -15.60
N ILE A 116 -7.18 -5.04 -16.69
CA ILE A 116 -8.00 -6.23 -16.73
C ILE A 116 -7.62 -7.07 -17.94
N TYR A 117 -7.80 -8.38 -17.83
CA TYR A 117 -8.08 -9.23 -18.98
C TYR A 117 -9.59 -9.28 -19.22
N GLY A 118 -9.96 -9.25 -20.48
CA GLY A 118 -11.31 -9.47 -20.94
C GLY A 118 -11.37 -10.58 -21.97
N LEU A 119 -12.51 -11.28 -21.98
CA LEU A 119 -12.92 -12.16 -23.07
C LEU A 119 -14.31 -11.75 -23.52
N ILE A 120 -14.51 -11.73 -24.84
CA ILE A 120 -15.81 -11.52 -25.44
C ILE A 120 -16.07 -12.61 -26.46
N THR A 121 -17.27 -13.18 -26.42
CA THR A 121 -17.73 -14.22 -27.34
C THR A 121 -19.19 -13.94 -27.74
N PRO A 122 -19.52 -13.94 -29.04
CA PRO A 122 -18.66 -14.26 -30.18
C PRO A 122 -17.54 -13.22 -30.41
N GLY A 123 -16.41 -13.65 -30.99
CA GLY A 123 -15.18 -12.86 -31.02
C GLY A 123 -15.21 -11.64 -31.96
N ASP A 124 -16.22 -11.51 -32.81
CA ASP A 124 -16.33 -10.46 -33.82
C ASP A 124 -16.78 -9.14 -33.19
N TRP A 125 -17.36 -9.20 -31.99
CA TRP A 125 -17.71 -8.02 -31.22
C TRP A 125 -16.53 -7.09 -30.95
N VAL A 126 -15.28 -7.60 -30.93
CA VAL A 126 -14.07 -6.76 -30.81
C VAL A 126 -13.96 -5.70 -31.92
N ASP A 127 -14.63 -5.90 -33.07
CA ASP A 127 -14.71 -4.90 -34.15
C ASP A 127 -15.46 -3.63 -33.74
N PHE A 128 -16.33 -3.69 -32.72
CA PHE A 128 -16.93 -2.51 -32.11
C PHE A 128 -15.84 -1.60 -31.55
N PHE A 129 -14.91 -2.16 -30.75
CA PHE A 129 -13.78 -1.39 -30.22
C PHE A 129 -12.94 -0.79 -31.34
N ARG A 130 -12.64 -1.55 -32.41
CA ARG A 130 -11.91 -1.03 -33.59
C ARG A 130 -12.65 0.14 -34.25
N TYR A 131 -13.98 0.11 -34.29
CA TYR A 131 -14.79 1.16 -34.89
C TYR A 131 -14.80 2.45 -34.06
N VAL A 132 -14.92 2.34 -32.73
CA VAL A 132 -14.97 3.52 -31.85
C VAL A 132 -13.60 4.09 -31.51
N SER A 133 -12.54 3.29 -31.65
CA SER A 133 -11.16 3.63 -31.27
C SER A 133 -10.32 4.20 -32.42
N GLU A 134 -9.11 4.63 -32.07
CA GLU A 134 -7.99 4.94 -32.97
C GLU A 134 -6.76 4.11 -32.58
N PRO A 135 -5.79 3.88 -33.49
CA PRO A 135 -4.53 3.22 -33.14
C PRO A 135 -3.78 3.96 -32.03
N TYR A 136 -3.18 3.22 -31.10
CA TYR A 136 -2.39 3.77 -30.01
C TYR A 136 -0.93 3.28 -30.06
N GLU A 137 -0.01 4.23 -30.19
CA GLU A 137 1.44 3.97 -30.27
C GLU A 137 2.22 4.39 -29.00
N GLY A 138 1.51 4.82 -27.95
CA GLY A 138 2.14 5.13 -26.67
C GLY A 138 2.51 3.88 -25.86
N LEU A 139 3.16 4.08 -24.72
CA LEU A 139 3.73 3.00 -23.92
C LEU A 139 2.69 2.18 -23.15
N LEU A 140 1.87 2.86 -22.31
CA LEU A 140 0.97 2.20 -21.37
C LEU A 140 -0.47 2.58 -21.59
N VAL A 141 -0.84 3.84 -21.37
CA VAL A 141 -2.20 4.36 -21.54
C VAL A 141 -2.13 5.86 -21.89
N PRO A 142 -3.12 6.42 -22.62
CA PRO A 142 -3.15 7.85 -22.91
C PRO A 142 -3.66 8.68 -21.71
N GLU A 143 -2.92 8.69 -20.60
CA GLU A 143 -3.29 9.35 -19.32
C GLU A 143 -3.74 10.81 -19.49
N ASN A 144 -3.07 11.55 -20.36
CA ASN A 144 -3.33 12.98 -20.60
C ASN A 144 -4.37 13.26 -21.69
N ASP A 145 -5.06 12.24 -22.19
CA ASP A 145 -6.13 12.41 -23.19
C ASP A 145 -7.41 12.93 -22.52
N ASN A 146 -7.50 14.25 -22.43
CA ASN A 146 -8.65 14.96 -21.84
C ASN A 146 -9.72 15.33 -22.87
N ARG A 147 -9.76 14.64 -24.03
CA ARG A 147 -10.89 14.78 -24.97
C ARG A 147 -12.18 14.33 -24.28
N ASP A 148 -13.29 14.96 -24.60
CA ASP A 148 -14.59 14.59 -24.04
C ASP A 148 -15.05 13.24 -24.61
N LEU A 149 -14.94 12.18 -23.80
CA LEU A 149 -15.32 10.82 -24.15
C LEU A 149 -16.77 10.73 -24.61
N LYS A 150 -17.70 11.38 -23.90
CA LYS A 150 -19.14 11.27 -24.19
C LYS A 150 -19.45 11.90 -25.55
N SER A 151 -18.90 13.08 -25.82
CA SER A 151 -19.10 13.77 -27.10
C SER A 151 -18.51 13.00 -28.30
N LEU A 152 -17.46 12.21 -28.10
CA LEU A 152 -16.83 11.42 -29.18
C LEU A 152 -17.45 10.03 -29.36
N LEU A 153 -17.86 9.40 -28.26
CA LEU A 153 -18.38 8.02 -28.26
C LEU A 153 -19.86 7.98 -28.66
N ILE A 154 -20.70 8.87 -28.12
CA ILE A 154 -22.16 8.84 -28.34
C ILE A 154 -22.52 8.90 -29.84
N PRO A 155 -21.95 9.81 -30.67
CA PRO A 155 -22.29 9.86 -32.09
C PRO A 155 -21.91 8.58 -32.84
N LYS A 156 -20.74 7.99 -32.54
CA LYS A 156 -20.27 6.74 -33.17
C LYS A 156 -21.16 5.56 -32.76
N VAL A 157 -21.52 5.48 -31.48
CA VAL A 157 -22.45 4.46 -30.97
C VAL A 157 -23.82 4.58 -31.64
N MET A 158 -24.38 5.79 -31.73
CA MET A 158 -25.68 6.01 -32.36
C MET A 158 -25.67 5.66 -33.85
N ALA A 159 -24.57 5.98 -34.55
CA ALA A 159 -24.39 5.62 -35.96
C ALA A 159 -24.22 4.10 -36.18
N ALA A 160 -23.82 3.35 -35.15
CA ALA A 160 -23.52 1.92 -35.24
C ALA A 160 -24.45 1.04 -34.39
N LYS A 161 -25.52 1.61 -33.82
CA LYS A 161 -26.50 0.95 -32.95
C LYS A 161 -27.18 -0.27 -33.59
N GLU A 162 -27.32 -0.27 -34.92
CA GLU A 162 -27.87 -1.40 -35.68
C GLU A 162 -26.80 -2.39 -36.16
N LYS A 163 -25.51 -2.07 -35.99
CA LYS A 163 -24.37 -2.81 -36.52
C LYS A 163 -23.63 -3.63 -35.45
N PHE A 164 -23.62 -3.17 -34.21
CA PHE A 164 -22.93 -3.85 -33.11
C PHE A 164 -23.89 -4.13 -31.96
N ASP A 165 -23.68 -5.26 -31.29
CA ASP A 165 -24.55 -5.79 -30.24
C ASP A 165 -24.37 -5.03 -28.91
N VAL A 166 -24.81 -3.77 -28.83
CA VAL A 166 -24.72 -2.95 -27.60
C VAL A 166 -26.02 -2.20 -27.37
N VAL A 167 -26.70 -2.49 -26.27
CA VAL A 167 -27.97 -1.85 -25.90
C VAL A 167 -27.81 -1.05 -24.62
N PHE A 168 -27.69 0.28 -24.77
CA PHE A 168 -27.57 1.21 -23.64
C PHE A 168 -28.88 1.33 -22.83
N GLN A 169 -28.74 1.40 -21.51
CA GLN A 169 -29.82 1.49 -20.54
C GLN A 169 -29.68 2.77 -19.68
N PRO A 170 -29.96 3.96 -20.24
CA PRO A 170 -29.74 5.24 -19.54
C PRO A 170 -30.64 5.44 -18.31
N ASN A 171 -31.78 4.76 -18.27
CA ASN A 171 -32.74 4.83 -17.16
C ASN A 171 -32.63 3.65 -16.18
N TYR A 172 -31.57 2.84 -16.30
CA TYR A 172 -31.34 1.73 -15.38
C TYR A 172 -31.11 2.26 -13.96
N GLN A 173 -31.73 1.63 -12.98
CA GLN A 173 -31.50 1.93 -11.57
C GLN A 173 -30.49 0.90 -11.04
N PRO A 174 -29.21 1.29 -10.88
CA PRO A 174 -28.21 0.35 -10.45
C PRO A 174 -28.39 -0.04 -8.98
N PRO A 175 -28.05 -1.28 -8.60
CA PRO A 175 -27.94 -1.66 -7.20
C PRO A 175 -26.83 -0.86 -6.51
N GLU A 176 -26.96 -0.69 -5.20
CA GLU A 176 -25.90 -0.12 -4.37
C GLU A 176 -24.67 -1.03 -4.36
N LEU A 177 -23.53 -0.46 -3.97
CA LEU A 177 -22.32 -1.23 -3.78
C LEU A 177 -22.55 -2.25 -2.65
N GLY A 178 -22.43 -3.53 -2.96
CA GLY A 178 -22.54 -4.60 -1.98
C GLY A 178 -21.18 -5.11 -1.53
N GLU A 179 -21.12 -5.62 -0.31
CA GLU A 179 -19.98 -6.36 0.21
C GLU A 179 -19.84 -7.73 -0.48
N TRP A 180 -18.62 -8.30 -0.43
CA TRP A 180 -18.37 -9.67 -0.86
C TRP A 180 -19.03 -10.66 0.10
N ASP A 181 -19.67 -11.69 -0.44
CA ASP A 181 -20.36 -12.72 0.35
C ASP A 181 -19.96 -14.15 -0.09
N GLU A 182 -20.42 -15.18 0.63
CA GLU A 182 -20.09 -16.58 0.34
C GLU A 182 -20.56 -17.06 -1.04
N THR A 183 -21.53 -16.38 -1.66
CA THR A 183 -21.98 -16.72 -3.03
C THR A 183 -20.96 -16.28 -4.06
N ASP A 184 -20.16 -15.26 -3.75
CA ASP A 184 -19.07 -14.77 -4.59
C ASP A 184 -17.78 -15.60 -4.43
N GLU A 185 -17.83 -16.72 -3.70
CA GLU A 185 -16.71 -17.66 -3.51
C GLU A 185 -16.93 -18.99 -4.23
N LYS A 186 -18.03 -19.13 -4.98
CA LYS A 186 -18.46 -20.37 -5.62
C LYS A 186 -18.85 -20.11 -7.07
N LEU A 187 -18.61 -21.10 -7.93
CA LEU A 187 -19.15 -21.08 -9.29
C LEU A 187 -20.64 -21.46 -9.25
N PRO A 188 -21.54 -20.70 -9.89
CA PRO A 188 -22.93 -21.10 -10.06
C PRO A 188 -23.08 -22.41 -10.82
N ASP A 189 -24.14 -23.18 -10.56
CA ASP A 189 -24.41 -24.42 -11.31
C ASP A 189 -25.01 -24.20 -12.71
N SER A 190 -25.26 -22.94 -13.10
CA SER A 190 -25.92 -22.56 -14.35
C SER A 190 -25.41 -21.21 -14.88
N SER A 191 -25.81 -20.85 -16.10
CA SER A 191 -25.49 -19.54 -16.69
C SER A 191 -26.29 -18.41 -16.04
N GLN A 192 -25.62 -17.65 -15.19
CA GLN A 192 -26.13 -16.44 -14.54
C GLN A 192 -24.98 -15.43 -14.34
N PRO A 193 -25.25 -14.14 -14.14
CA PRO A 193 -24.20 -13.21 -13.77
C PRO A 193 -23.65 -13.56 -12.38
N PHE A 194 -22.33 -13.49 -12.23
CA PHE A 194 -21.69 -13.70 -10.92
C PHE A 194 -20.36 -12.97 -10.82
N TYR A 195 -19.91 -12.86 -9.57
CA TYR A 195 -18.56 -12.49 -9.20
C TYR A 195 -17.87 -13.70 -8.58
N LEU A 196 -16.56 -13.78 -8.74
CA LEU A 196 -15.74 -14.79 -8.08
C LEU A 196 -14.51 -14.11 -7.49
N ARG A 197 -14.42 -14.15 -6.16
CA ARG A 197 -13.33 -13.58 -5.39
C ARG A 197 -12.03 -14.31 -5.70
N ALA A 198 -10.93 -13.57 -5.70
CA ALA A 198 -9.61 -14.09 -6.01
C ALA A 198 -9.28 -15.33 -5.15
N ASN A 199 -8.88 -16.41 -5.82
CA ASN A 199 -8.42 -17.67 -5.23
C ASN A 199 -9.45 -18.46 -4.39
N THR A 200 -10.73 -18.09 -4.37
CA THR A 200 -11.75 -18.81 -3.58
C THR A 200 -12.46 -19.92 -4.36
N GLY A 201 -12.60 -19.75 -5.68
CA GLY A 201 -13.27 -20.70 -6.57
C GLY A 201 -12.71 -22.13 -6.53
N PRO A 202 -13.49 -23.12 -6.97
CA PRO A 202 -13.19 -24.53 -6.81
C PRO A 202 -11.90 -24.93 -7.52
N ARG A 203 -11.23 -25.97 -7.04
CA ARG A 203 -9.90 -26.40 -7.51
C ARG A 203 -9.86 -27.89 -7.74
N TRP A 204 -9.19 -28.31 -8.80
CA TRP A 204 -8.93 -29.71 -9.10
C TRP A 204 -7.44 -29.95 -9.29
N MET A 205 -6.96 -31.04 -8.72
CA MET A 205 -5.59 -31.51 -8.87
C MET A 205 -5.55 -32.74 -9.78
N LEU A 206 -4.76 -32.67 -10.83
CA LEU A 206 -4.40 -33.77 -11.71
C LEU A 206 -2.89 -34.00 -11.62
N GLY A 207 -2.47 -34.87 -10.69
CA GLY A 207 -1.07 -35.10 -10.39
C GLY A 207 -0.39 -33.82 -9.88
N GLY A 208 0.50 -33.24 -10.68
CA GLY A 208 1.20 -31.98 -10.37
C GLY A 208 0.54 -30.71 -10.93
N VAL A 209 -0.61 -30.79 -11.58
CA VAL A 209 -1.29 -29.62 -12.18
C VAL A 209 -2.56 -29.31 -11.42
N MET A 210 -2.70 -28.07 -10.96
CA MET A 210 -3.93 -27.53 -10.42
C MET A 210 -4.67 -26.73 -11.50
N SER A 211 -5.97 -26.95 -11.60
CA SER A 211 -6.89 -26.07 -12.34
C SER A 211 -7.81 -25.39 -11.34
N ARG A 212 -7.84 -24.05 -11.35
CA ARG A 212 -8.78 -23.22 -10.60
C ARG A 212 -9.67 -22.45 -11.61
N PRO A 213 -10.80 -23.02 -12.05
CA PRO A 213 -11.68 -22.36 -13.00
C PRO A 213 -12.29 -21.08 -12.45
N PHE A 214 -12.26 -20.04 -13.28
CA PHE A 214 -13.05 -18.82 -13.10
C PHE A 214 -14.40 -18.94 -13.79
N LEU A 215 -14.45 -19.66 -14.92
CA LEU A 215 -15.62 -19.91 -15.73
C LEU A 215 -15.47 -21.26 -16.42
N THR A 216 -16.52 -22.07 -16.44
CA THR A 216 -16.56 -23.30 -17.25
C THR A 216 -17.66 -23.22 -18.30
N THR A 217 -17.66 -24.16 -19.23
CA THR A 217 -18.72 -24.30 -20.23
C THR A 217 -20.12 -24.48 -19.63
N THR A 218 -20.23 -24.85 -18.35
CA THR A 218 -21.51 -24.89 -17.62
C THR A 218 -22.10 -23.49 -17.44
N GLN A 219 -21.32 -22.54 -16.91
CA GLN A 219 -21.79 -21.17 -16.69
C GLN A 219 -21.82 -20.37 -18.00
N SER A 220 -20.98 -20.71 -18.97
CA SER A 220 -20.93 -20.02 -20.26
C SER A 220 -21.98 -20.52 -21.27
N ASN A 221 -22.82 -21.52 -20.94
CA ASN A 221 -23.65 -22.22 -21.93
C ASN A 221 -22.85 -22.78 -23.13
N GLY A 222 -21.66 -23.31 -22.87
CA GLY A 222 -20.84 -24.03 -23.86
C GLY A 222 -19.86 -23.17 -24.66
N VAL A 223 -19.94 -21.85 -24.60
CA VAL A 223 -19.17 -20.97 -25.49
C VAL A 223 -17.70 -20.72 -25.09
N CYS A 224 -17.33 -20.80 -23.82
CA CYS A 224 -15.96 -20.59 -23.37
C CYS A 224 -15.68 -21.17 -21.98
N ALA A 225 -14.39 -21.34 -21.67
CA ALA A 225 -13.92 -21.68 -20.33
C ALA A 225 -12.65 -20.87 -20.02
N ILE A 226 -12.50 -20.49 -18.75
CA ILE A 226 -11.39 -19.69 -18.25
C ILE A 226 -10.92 -20.29 -16.93
N SER A 227 -9.64 -20.63 -16.84
CA SER A 227 -9.07 -21.25 -15.64
C SER A 227 -7.64 -20.79 -15.38
N SER A 228 -7.29 -20.67 -14.09
CA SER A 228 -5.89 -20.62 -13.66
C SER A 228 -5.30 -22.03 -13.67
N ILE A 229 -4.31 -22.25 -14.52
CA ILE A 229 -3.52 -23.48 -14.60
C ILE A 229 -2.21 -23.26 -13.86
N GLU A 230 -1.98 -24.03 -12.81
CA GLU A 230 -0.88 -23.82 -11.87
C GLU A 230 -0.06 -25.11 -11.67
N SER A 231 1.26 -24.97 -11.64
CA SER A 231 2.16 -26.09 -11.38
C SER A 231 3.55 -25.61 -10.93
N SER A 232 4.48 -26.55 -10.78
CA SER A 232 5.84 -26.32 -10.29
C SER A 232 6.84 -27.15 -11.07
N LYS A 233 8.04 -26.60 -11.29
CA LYS A 233 9.19 -27.34 -11.82
C LYS A 233 9.66 -28.50 -10.92
N GLU A 234 9.30 -28.45 -9.64
CA GLU A 234 9.68 -29.47 -8.65
C GLU A 234 8.82 -30.73 -8.78
N TYR A 235 7.71 -30.68 -9.54
CA TYR A 235 6.86 -31.83 -9.79
C TYR A 235 7.33 -32.64 -10.99
N ALA A 236 7.02 -33.94 -10.96
CA ALA A 236 7.30 -34.82 -12.08
C ALA A 236 6.44 -34.44 -13.30
N PRO A 237 6.90 -34.75 -14.53
CA PRO A 237 6.14 -34.51 -15.75
C PRO A 237 4.72 -35.07 -15.68
N THR A 238 3.74 -34.27 -16.10
CA THR A 238 2.31 -34.59 -15.96
C THR A 238 1.66 -34.85 -17.32
N LEU A 239 0.34 -35.10 -17.34
CA LEU A 239 -0.40 -35.35 -18.58
C LEU A 239 -0.27 -34.19 -19.58
N VAL A 240 -0.30 -32.94 -19.10
CA VAL A 240 -0.14 -31.74 -19.95
C VAL A 240 1.29 -31.55 -20.47
N SER A 241 2.25 -32.30 -19.94
CA SER A 241 3.61 -32.36 -20.46
C SER A 241 3.74 -33.27 -21.69
N LYS A 242 2.68 -33.99 -22.07
CA LYS A 242 2.59 -34.76 -23.31
C LYS A 242 1.92 -33.91 -24.40
N TYR A 243 2.20 -34.23 -25.66
CA TYR A 243 1.52 -33.58 -26.78
C TYR A 243 0.03 -33.90 -26.73
N MET A 244 -0.79 -32.85 -26.67
CA MET A 244 -2.24 -32.90 -26.75
C MET A 244 -2.70 -32.06 -27.94
N THR A 245 -3.75 -32.55 -28.62
CA THR A 245 -4.36 -31.89 -29.78
C THR A 245 -5.84 -31.76 -29.52
N PHE A 246 -6.29 -30.55 -29.18
CA PHE A 246 -7.70 -30.22 -29.08
C PHE A 246 -8.23 -29.94 -30.49
N HIS A 247 -9.15 -30.76 -31.00
CA HIS A 247 -9.57 -30.68 -32.40
C HIS A 247 -10.53 -29.52 -32.70
N ALA A 248 -11.22 -29.02 -31.68
CA ALA A 248 -12.28 -28.02 -31.84
C ALA A 248 -12.10 -26.76 -30.96
N VAL A 249 -11.06 -26.70 -30.13
CA VAL A 249 -10.90 -25.65 -29.11
C VAL A 249 -9.59 -24.88 -29.33
N ASP A 250 -9.70 -23.58 -29.59
CA ASP A 250 -8.60 -22.63 -29.62
C ASP A 250 -8.21 -22.24 -28.17
N HIS A 251 -6.92 -22.10 -27.90
CA HIS A 251 -6.40 -21.73 -26.58
C HIS A 251 -5.63 -20.41 -26.66
N CYS A 252 -5.89 -19.49 -25.74
CA CYS A 252 -5.09 -18.31 -25.48
C CYS A 252 -4.55 -18.40 -24.05
N LEU A 253 -3.24 -18.62 -23.91
CA LEU A 253 -2.58 -18.83 -22.62
C LEU A 253 -1.78 -17.58 -22.27
N CYS A 254 -2.14 -16.96 -21.15
CA CYS A 254 -1.52 -15.74 -20.64
C CYS A 254 -0.70 -16.07 -19.39
N VAL A 255 0.62 -15.87 -19.43
CA VAL A 255 1.49 -16.18 -18.29
C VAL A 255 1.40 -15.07 -17.25
N ILE A 256 0.99 -15.43 -16.04
CA ILE A 256 0.77 -14.48 -14.94
C ILE A 256 1.92 -14.51 -13.94
N GLU A 257 2.46 -15.69 -13.63
CA GLU A 257 3.62 -15.82 -12.74
C GLU A 257 4.54 -16.95 -13.22
N GLY A 258 5.84 -16.76 -13.07
CA GLY A 258 6.84 -17.78 -13.37
C GLY A 258 7.21 -17.87 -14.86
N THR A 259 7.54 -19.09 -15.30
CA THR A 259 8.03 -19.35 -16.65
C THR A 259 7.39 -20.61 -17.20
N LEU A 260 6.75 -20.50 -18.36
CA LEU A 260 6.06 -21.57 -19.07
C LEU A 260 6.82 -21.90 -20.35
N THR A 261 7.20 -23.16 -20.54
CA THR A 261 7.64 -23.66 -21.85
C THR A 261 6.46 -24.26 -22.61
N VAL A 262 6.27 -23.82 -23.84
CA VAL A 262 5.27 -24.33 -24.78
C VAL A 262 6.00 -25.03 -25.92
N ARG A 263 5.65 -26.29 -26.15
CA ARG A 263 6.25 -27.14 -27.17
C ARG A 263 5.22 -27.41 -28.24
N LEU A 264 5.47 -26.93 -29.46
CA LEU A 264 4.64 -27.26 -30.61
C LEU A 264 5.30 -28.38 -31.41
N LYS A 265 4.53 -29.40 -31.76
CA LYS A 265 5.09 -30.57 -32.45
C LYS A 265 5.77 -30.16 -33.75
N GLY A 266 7.02 -30.58 -33.94
CA GLY A 266 7.83 -30.23 -35.12
C GLY A 266 8.43 -28.81 -35.10
N SER A 267 8.43 -28.15 -33.94
CA SER A 267 9.00 -26.81 -33.73
C SER A 267 9.90 -26.79 -32.48
N PRO A 268 10.88 -25.89 -32.40
CA PRO A 268 11.64 -25.69 -31.17
C PRO A 268 10.76 -25.25 -30.01
N ASP A 269 11.16 -25.64 -28.80
CA ASP A 269 10.55 -25.22 -27.54
C ASP A 269 10.58 -23.68 -27.43
N SER A 270 9.47 -23.10 -26.97
CA SER A 270 9.32 -21.66 -26.79
C SER A 270 9.05 -21.35 -25.33
N VAL A 271 9.80 -20.41 -24.77
CA VAL A 271 9.73 -20.04 -23.35
C VAL A 271 8.95 -18.73 -23.22
N PHE A 272 8.01 -18.70 -22.28
CA PHE A 272 7.13 -17.57 -21.98
C PHE A 272 7.30 -17.12 -20.54
N ARG A 273 7.35 -15.81 -20.34
CA ARG A 273 7.49 -15.12 -19.06
C ARG A 273 6.22 -14.34 -18.73
N GLU A 274 6.16 -13.84 -17.51
CA GLU A 274 5.06 -13.00 -17.02
C GLU A 274 4.68 -11.88 -18.01
N GLY A 275 3.38 -11.77 -18.29
CA GLY A 275 2.78 -10.83 -19.22
C GLY A 275 2.78 -11.27 -20.69
N GLU A 276 3.54 -12.31 -21.07
CA GLU A 276 3.57 -12.84 -22.43
C GLU A 276 2.40 -13.80 -22.69
N THR A 277 1.93 -13.82 -23.94
CA THR A 277 0.75 -14.60 -24.35
C THR A 277 1.10 -15.51 -25.52
N VAL A 278 0.57 -16.74 -25.50
CA VAL A 278 0.57 -17.63 -26.66
C VAL A 278 -0.86 -17.96 -27.08
N VAL A 279 -1.10 -17.98 -28.39
CA VAL A 279 -2.36 -18.41 -28.97
C VAL A 279 -2.10 -19.67 -29.80
N ILE A 280 -2.85 -20.73 -29.51
CA ILE A 280 -2.69 -22.06 -30.08
C ILE A 280 -4.03 -22.47 -30.70
N PRO A 281 -4.14 -22.48 -32.04
CA PRO A 281 -5.39 -22.84 -32.68
C PRO A 281 -5.76 -24.32 -32.52
N ALA A 282 -7.05 -24.63 -32.61
CA ALA A 282 -7.56 -25.99 -32.63
C ALA A 282 -6.89 -26.81 -33.74
N GLY A 283 -6.56 -28.07 -33.43
CA GLY A 283 -5.84 -29.00 -34.30
C GLY A 283 -4.31 -28.87 -34.24
N GLN A 284 -3.75 -27.87 -33.54
CA GLN A 284 -2.30 -27.75 -33.34
C GLN A 284 -1.87 -28.60 -32.12
N PRO A 285 -0.99 -29.62 -32.29
CA PRO A 285 -0.48 -30.38 -31.16
C PRO A 285 0.49 -29.54 -30.32
N PHE A 286 0.28 -29.49 -29.01
CA PHE A 286 1.14 -28.76 -28.07
C PHE A 286 1.34 -29.49 -26.73
N ALA A 287 2.40 -29.15 -26.00
CA ALA A 287 2.67 -29.63 -24.64
C ALA A 287 3.21 -28.48 -23.78
N LEU A 288 3.00 -28.58 -22.47
CA LEU A 288 3.38 -27.55 -21.49
C LEU A 288 4.50 -28.05 -20.55
N GLY A 289 5.44 -27.17 -20.25
CA GLY A 289 6.51 -27.33 -19.25
C GLY A 289 6.47 -26.17 -18.27
N PHE A 290 6.59 -26.46 -16.98
CA PHE A 290 6.51 -25.46 -15.92
C PHE A 290 7.91 -25.29 -15.30
N ASP A 291 8.62 -24.23 -15.67
CA ASP A 291 10.09 -24.17 -15.45
C ASP A 291 10.50 -23.33 -14.23
N SER A 292 9.55 -22.73 -13.54
CA SER A 292 9.76 -22.00 -12.28
C SER A 292 9.24 -22.77 -11.07
N LYS A 293 9.68 -22.39 -9.87
CA LYS A 293 9.21 -22.99 -8.60
C LYS A 293 7.68 -22.91 -8.47
N TYR A 294 7.10 -21.86 -9.04
CA TYR A 294 5.67 -21.70 -9.22
C TYR A 294 5.44 -21.12 -10.60
N VAL A 295 4.43 -21.64 -11.29
CA VAL A 295 3.98 -21.13 -12.59
C VAL A 295 2.47 -21.01 -12.54
N ARG A 296 1.95 -19.84 -12.92
CA ARG A 296 0.52 -19.56 -13.05
C ARG A 296 0.24 -19.06 -14.45
N VAL A 297 -0.68 -19.71 -15.13
CA VAL A 297 -1.12 -19.37 -16.49
C VAL A 297 -2.63 -19.26 -16.50
N TRP A 298 -3.16 -18.14 -16.97
CA TRP A 298 -4.59 -18.04 -17.24
C TRP A 298 -4.86 -18.57 -18.66
N SER A 299 -5.64 -19.64 -18.71
CA SER A 299 -6.06 -20.29 -19.95
C SER A 299 -7.44 -19.80 -20.32
N PHE A 300 -7.56 -19.13 -21.47
CA PHE A 300 -8.83 -18.80 -22.12
C PHE A 300 -9.05 -19.80 -23.27
N ALA A 301 -10.19 -20.47 -23.25
CA ALA A 301 -10.57 -21.45 -24.26
C ALA A 301 -11.99 -21.16 -24.76
N ASP A 302 -12.24 -21.37 -26.05
CA ASP A 302 -13.56 -21.22 -26.69
C ASP A 302 -14.41 -22.50 -26.64
N GLY A 303 -14.23 -23.27 -25.55
CA GLY A 303 -14.90 -24.54 -25.30
C GLY A 303 -14.28 -25.25 -24.10
N ASN A 304 -14.43 -26.58 -24.05
CA ASN A 304 -13.79 -27.40 -23.02
C ASN A 304 -12.28 -27.55 -23.29
N GLY A 305 -11.47 -26.79 -22.57
CA GLY A 305 -10.02 -26.75 -22.73
C GLY A 305 -9.27 -27.65 -21.75
N ILE A 306 -8.05 -27.24 -21.41
CA ILE A 306 -7.16 -27.92 -20.45
C ILE A 306 -7.84 -28.09 -19.09
N GLU A 307 -8.66 -27.12 -18.66
CA GLU A 307 -9.38 -27.15 -17.39
C GLU A 307 -10.38 -28.30 -17.32
N ALA A 308 -11.08 -28.62 -18.40
CA ALA A 308 -12.02 -29.74 -18.47
C ALA A 308 -11.29 -31.08 -18.35
N LEU A 309 -10.11 -31.20 -18.94
CA LEU A 309 -9.25 -32.38 -18.82
C LEU A 309 -8.81 -32.58 -17.35
N VAL A 310 -8.34 -31.52 -16.69
CA VAL A 310 -7.94 -31.55 -15.27
C VAL A 310 -9.14 -31.84 -14.37
N HIS A 311 -10.30 -31.26 -14.65
CA HIS A 311 -11.52 -31.48 -13.87
C HIS A 311 -12.01 -32.94 -13.97
N ARG A 312 -12.09 -33.49 -15.18
CA ARG A 312 -12.63 -34.86 -15.43
C ARG A 312 -11.70 -35.98 -14.96
N LEU A 313 -10.39 -35.77 -15.04
CA LEU A 313 -9.39 -36.78 -14.67
C LEU A 313 -8.79 -36.57 -13.27
N GLY A 314 -8.84 -35.34 -12.77
CA GLY A 314 -8.31 -34.96 -11.46
C GLY A 314 -9.30 -35.20 -10.33
N LYS A 315 -8.92 -34.74 -9.14
CA LYS A 315 -9.76 -34.78 -7.93
C LYS A 315 -9.96 -33.37 -7.39
N PRO A 316 -11.12 -33.08 -6.76
CA PRO A 316 -11.30 -31.85 -6.00
C PRO A 316 -10.17 -31.67 -4.98
N PHE A 317 -9.71 -30.44 -4.81
CA PHE A 317 -8.61 -30.09 -3.94
C PHE A 317 -8.96 -28.92 -3.04
N GLU A 318 -8.97 -29.17 -1.73
CA GLU A 318 -9.37 -28.19 -0.73
C GLU A 318 -8.32 -27.09 -0.52
N GLY A 319 -7.03 -27.42 -0.68
CA GLY A 319 -5.93 -26.48 -0.45
C GLY A 319 -6.00 -25.25 -1.36
N ALA A 320 -5.68 -24.08 -0.81
CA ALA A 320 -5.69 -22.83 -1.57
C ALA A 320 -4.47 -22.68 -2.51
N VAL A 321 -3.36 -23.33 -2.18
CA VAL A 321 -2.07 -23.25 -2.90
C VAL A 321 -1.58 -24.64 -3.31
N LEU A 322 -0.62 -24.69 -4.24
CA LEU A 322 0.03 -25.96 -4.60
C LEU A 322 0.63 -26.65 -3.36
N PRO A 323 0.47 -27.97 -3.21
CA PRO A 323 1.05 -28.71 -2.09
C PRO A 323 2.58 -28.75 -2.14
N ASP A 324 3.26 -29.00 -1.01
CA ASP A 324 4.73 -29.11 -1.01
C ASP A 324 5.25 -30.34 -1.79
N ARG A 325 4.40 -31.37 -1.92
CA ARG A 325 4.68 -32.60 -2.65
C ARG A 325 3.57 -32.86 -3.64
N GLN A 326 3.96 -33.36 -4.82
CA GLN A 326 3.01 -33.76 -5.85
C GLN A 326 2.01 -34.79 -5.29
N VAL A 327 0.73 -34.62 -5.63
CA VAL A 327 -0.30 -35.58 -5.25
C VAL A 327 -0.08 -36.85 -6.07
N GLU A 328 0.24 -37.94 -5.38
CA GLU A 328 0.41 -39.26 -6.00
C GLU A 328 -0.97 -39.83 -6.39
N GLY A 329 -1.10 -40.27 -7.64
CA GLY A 329 -2.30 -40.91 -8.15
C GLY A 329 -2.02 -41.61 -9.48
N GLU A 330 -2.38 -42.88 -9.58
CA GLU A 330 -2.30 -43.61 -10.84
C GLU A 330 -3.38 -43.10 -11.80
N LEU A 331 -2.96 -42.63 -12.97
CA LEU A 331 -3.86 -42.32 -14.07
C LEU A 331 -4.23 -43.60 -14.79
N ASP A 332 -5.50 -44.02 -14.69
CA ASP A 332 -6.00 -45.14 -15.48
C ASP A 332 -6.02 -44.75 -16.97
N ALA A 333 -5.19 -45.41 -17.77
CA ALA A 333 -5.10 -45.19 -19.20
C ALA A 333 -6.43 -45.36 -19.93
N LYS A 334 -7.33 -46.24 -19.45
CA LYS A 334 -8.67 -46.39 -20.03
C LYS A 334 -9.55 -45.17 -19.74
N ASN A 335 -9.50 -44.65 -18.52
CA ASN A 335 -10.22 -43.43 -18.14
C ASN A 335 -9.69 -42.21 -18.92
N VAL A 336 -8.36 -42.07 -19.04
CA VAL A 336 -7.74 -41.02 -19.85
C VAL A 336 -8.21 -41.10 -21.29
N ALA A 337 -8.21 -42.28 -21.91
CA ALA A 337 -8.69 -42.46 -23.28
C ALA A 337 -10.19 -42.14 -23.44
N SER A 338 -11.03 -42.52 -22.46
CA SER A 338 -12.46 -42.22 -22.48
C SER A 338 -12.72 -40.71 -22.42
N VAL A 339 -12.13 -40.02 -21.45
CA VAL A 339 -12.29 -38.56 -21.29
C VAL A 339 -11.71 -37.81 -22.48
N ALA A 340 -10.55 -38.23 -22.99
CA ALA A 340 -9.93 -37.63 -24.17
C ALA A 340 -10.85 -37.76 -25.40
N ALA A 341 -11.50 -38.91 -25.59
CA ALA A 341 -12.49 -39.09 -26.66
C ALA A 341 -13.74 -38.22 -26.47
N GLU A 342 -14.27 -38.10 -25.23
CA GLU A 342 -15.42 -37.25 -24.91
C GLU A 342 -15.14 -35.75 -25.14
N LEU A 343 -13.94 -35.30 -24.83
CA LEU A 343 -13.50 -33.92 -25.02
C LEU A 343 -12.96 -33.64 -26.43
N ASN A 344 -12.91 -34.65 -27.31
CA ASN A 344 -12.34 -34.55 -28.65
C ASN A 344 -10.88 -34.07 -28.65
N VAL A 345 -10.06 -34.72 -27.82
CA VAL A 345 -8.63 -34.44 -27.63
C VAL A 345 -7.81 -35.70 -27.91
N ASP A 346 -6.79 -35.59 -28.74
CA ASP A 346 -5.77 -36.64 -28.88
C ASP A 346 -4.61 -36.36 -27.92
N ILE A 347 -4.23 -37.34 -27.10
CA ILE A 347 -3.08 -37.25 -26.20
C ILE A 347 -2.08 -38.34 -26.58
N GLU A 348 -0.83 -37.95 -26.85
CA GLU A 348 0.25 -38.90 -27.20
C GLU A 348 0.74 -39.64 -25.95
N VAL A 349 0.01 -40.69 -25.55
CA VAL A 349 0.38 -41.56 -24.43
C VAL A 349 1.38 -42.66 -24.85
N TYR A 350 1.55 -42.87 -26.16
CA TYR A 350 2.15 -44.07 -26.77
C TYR A 350 3.67 -44.23 -26.57
N VAL A 351 4.40 -43.14 -26.28
CA VAL A 351 5.88 -43.20 -26.21
C VAL A 351 6.37 -43.95 -24.96
N GLN A 352 5.69 -43.84 -23.82
CA GLN A 352 6.08 -44.58 -22.61
C GLN A 352 5.91 -46.09 -22.74
N ASP A 353 4.93 -46.56 -23.52
CA ASP A 353 4.73 -48.00 -23.75
C ASP A 353 5.79 -48.57 -24.70
N LEU A 354 6.30 -47.74 -25.62
CA LEU A 354 7.44 -48.05 -26.48
C LEU A 354 8.78 -47.98 -25.73
N GLU A 355 8.99 -46.98 -24.88
CA GLU A 355 10.18 -46.86 -24.03
C GLU A 355 10.25 -47.99 -23.01
N LYS A 356 9.12 -48.35 -22.38
CA LYS A 356 9.03 -49.50 -21.49
C LYS A 356 9.29 -50.81 -22.25
N LYS A 357 8.75 -50.98 -23.45
CA LYS A 357 9.08 -52.13 -24.31
C LYS A 357 10.53 -52.15 -24.76
N LEU A 358 11.15 -50.98 -24.99
CA LEU A 358 12.56 -50.85 -25.36
C LEU A 358 13.46 -51.21 -24.19
N ASP A 359 13.12 -50.79 -22.96
CA ASP A 359 13.82 -51.16 -21.74
C ASP A 359 13.67 -52.65 -21.42
N GLU A 360 12.47 -53.22 -21.62
CA GLU A 360 12.25 -54.67 -21.52
C GLU A 360 13.04 -55.44 -22.59
N LEU A 361 13.13 -54.93 -23.82
CA LEU A 361 13.97 -55.54 -24.87
C LEU A 361 15.46 -55.43 -24.54
N ASN A 362 15.91 -54.29 -24.02
CA ASN A 362 17.29 -54.06 -23.61
C ASN A 362 17.67 -54.93 -22.41
N ALA A 363 16.77 -55.16 -21.46
CA ALA A 363 16.97 -56.10 -20.37
C ALA A 363 17.09 -57.53 -20.88
N LYS A 364 16.23 -57.95 -21.82
CA LYS A 364 16.33 -59.27 -22.47
C LYS A 364 17.60 -59.43 -23.29
N LEU A 365 18.05 -58.37 -23.97
CA LEU A 365 19.31 -58.34 -24.72
C LEU A 365 20.50 -58.55 -23.79
N ARG A 366 20.56 -57.87 -22.63
CA ARG A 366 21.63 -58.05 -21.63
C ARG A 366 21.66 -59.46 -21.05
N VAL A 367 20.50 -60.08 -20.85
CA VAL A 367 20.42 -61.49 -20.42
C VAL A 367 20.95 -62.42 -21.52
N ALA A 368 20.55 -62.22 -22.77
CA ALA A 368 21.05 -63.00 -23.90
C ALA A 368 22.57 -62.81 -24.12
N GLU A 369 23.10 -61.60 -23.94
CA GLU A 369 24.54 -61.31 -23.99
C GLU A 369 25.30 -61.99 -22.85
N SER A 370 24.71 -62.07 -21.65
CA SER A 370 25.30 -62.79 -20.52
C SER A 370 25.31 -64.32 -20.72
N GLU A 371 24.32 -64.86 -21.42
CA GLU A 371 24.27 -66.28 -21.81
C GLU A 371 25.33 -66.59 -22.88
N ILE A 372 25.59 -65.67 -23.81
CA ILE A 372 26.67 -65.80 -24.82
C ILE A 372 28.05 -65.69 -24.16
N ALA A 373 28.22 -64.86 -23.12
CA ALA A 373 29.48 -64.66 -22.42
C ALA A 373 29.91 -65.83 -21.51
N THR A 374 29.07 -66.85 -21.32
CA THR A 374 29.40 -68.03 -20.49
C THR A 374 30.00 -69.22 -21.25
N GLN A 375 30.26 -69.08 -22.56
CA GLN A 375 31.04 -70.09 -23.29
C GLN A 375 32.56 -69.88 -23.09
N PRO A 376 33.31 -70.88 -22.60
CA PRO A 376 34.75 -70.73 -22.38
C PRO A 376 35.52 -70.98 -23.68
N SER A 377 36.43 -70.07 -24.03
CA SER A 377 37.51 -70.36 -24.99
C SER A 377 38.88 -70.04 -24.38
N PRO A 378 39.94 -70.80 -24.75
CA PRO A 378 41.11 -70.95 -23.90
C PRO A 378 42.31 -70.06 -24.28
N GLN A 379 43.01 -69.63 -23.22
CA GLN A 379 44.47 -69.45 -23.06
C GLN A 379 45.33 -68.86 -24.19
N SER A 380 46.07 -67.81 -23.85
CA SER A 380 47.54 -67.61 -24.00
C SER A 380 47.84 -66.10 -23.99
N GLN A 381 48.95 -65.52 -23.54
CA GLN A 381 50.15 -65.90 -22.79
C GLN A 381 50.80 -64.55 -22.36
N LYS A 382 51.53 -64.58 -21.24
CA LYS A 382 52.32 -63.46 -20.67
C LYS A 382 53.43 -62.93 -21.60
N VAL A 383 53.93 -61.71 -21.32
CA VAL A 383 55.34 -61.37 -20.93
C VAL A 383 55.59 -59.83 -21.11
N VAL A 384 55.70 -59.01 -20.05
CA VAL A 384 56.89 -58.56 -19.24
C VAL A 384 57.48 -57.17 -19.61
N ALA A 385 57.34 -56.24 -18.64
CA ALA A 385 58.34 -55.25 -18.13
C ALA A 385 58.81 -54.04 -18.98
N THR A 386 59.20 -52.87 -18.45
CA THR A 386 59.47 -52.32 -17.10
C THR A 386 59.68 -50.79 -17.17
N SER A 387 59.63 -50.14 -15.99
CA SER A 387 60.16 -48.81 -15.60
C SER A 387 59.31 -47.58 -15.98
N GLY A 388 59.10 -46.58 -15.12
CA GLY A 388 59.55 -46.31 -13.75
C GLY A 388 59.41 -44.82 -13.41
N SER A 389 59.21 -44.51 -12.12
CA SER A 389 59.12 -43.21 -11.43
C SER A 389 57.75 -42.50 -11.39
N ARG A 390 57.21 -42.06 -10.24
CA ARG A 390 57.41 -42.33 -8.79
C ARG A 390 56.19 -41.71 -8.03
N PRO A 391 55.94 -42.05 -6.75
CA PRO A 391 54.61 -42.10 -6.13
C PRO A 391 54.42 -41.26 -4.83
N VAL A 392 53.14 -41.04 -4.47
CA VAL A 392 52.41 -41.34 -3.20
C VAL A 392 53.10 -41.10 -1.82
N PHE A 393 52.42 -40.43 -0.86
CA PHE A 393 51.84 -41.04 0.39
C PHE A 393 51.38 -40.08 1.52
N GLN A 394 50.18 -40.40 2.05
CA GLN A 394 49.67 -40.48 3.44
C GLN A 394 49.80 -39.37 4.52
N ALA A 395 48.62 -38.98 5.03
CA ALA A 395 48.05 -39.15 6.39
C ALA A 395 48.74 -38.64 7.67
N GLY A 396 47.93 -37.99 8.54
CA GLY A 396 47.77 -38.42 9.94
C GLY A 396 47.72 -37.35 11.05
N LEU A 397 46.65 -37.43 11.88
CA LEU A 397 46.53 -37.05 13.31
C LEU A 397 46.41 -35.55 13.65
N GLY A 398 45.51 -35.05 14.52
CA GLY A 398 44.50 -35.61 15.42
C GLY A 398 44.38 -34.72 16.68
N ALA A 399 43.16 -34.33 17.10
CA ALA A 399 42.78 -34.00 18.50
C ALA A 399 41.28 -33.65 18.60
N THR A 400 40.52 -34.53 19.25
CA THR A 400 39.18 -34.36 19.88
C THR A 400 39.32 -33.61 21.23
N PRO A 401 38.27 -33.25 22.04
CA PRO A 401 36.94 -33.90 22.15
C PRO A 401 35.69 -33.04 22.50
N SER A 402 34.51 -33.67 22.28
CA SER A 402 33.27 -33.66 23.11
C SER A 402 32.49 -32.35 23.32
N SER A 403 31.15 -32.29 23.39
CA SER A 403 30.14 -33.24 23.90
C SER A 403 28.74 -32.86 23.35
N MET A 404 28.04 -33.74 22.61
CA MET A 404 26.88 -34.58 23.05
C MET A 404 25.49 -33.88 22.98
N PRO A 405 24.38 -34.64 22.82
CA PRO A 405 23.54 -34.59 21.61
C PRO A 405 22.03 -34.35 21.88
N PRO A 406 21.19 -34.26 20.83
CA PRO A 406 19.75 -34.41 20.96
C PRO A 406 19.42 -35.89 21.17
N ASN A 407 18.62 -36.22 22.20
CA ASN A 407 17.99 -37.54 22.29
C ASN A 407 16.70 -37.45 23.11
N GLY A 408 15.63 -38.00 22.55
CA GLY A 408 14.34 -38.14 23.23
C GLY A 408 13.18 -38.45 22.29
N SER A 409 13.26 -39.60 21.62
CA SER A 409 12.17 -40.46 21.09
C SER A 409 10.69 -40.10 21.36
N THR A 410 9.92 -40.08 20.27
CA THR A 410 8.49 -40.45 20.03
C THR A 410 7.72 -41.20 21.14
N PRO A 411 6.38 -41.03 21.33
CA PRO A 411 5.38 -41.42 20.30
C PRO A 411 4.07 -40.60 20.22
N ARG A 412 3.29 -40.90 19.16
CA ARG A 412 1.85 -40.65 19.05
C ARG A 412 1.12 -41.09 20.33
N ASP A 413 0.16 -40.27 20.77
CA ASP A 413 -1.16 -40.75 21.20
C ASP A 413 -2.20 -39.66 20.92
N GLU A 414 -3.31 -40.08 20.32
CA GLU A 414 -4.55 -39.34 20.20
C GLU A 414 -5.20 -39.28 21.60
N GLU A 415 -5.52 -38.09 22.09
CA GLU A 415 -6.60 -37.92 23.06
C GLU A 415 -7.32 -36.60 22.81
N GLN A 416 -8.62 -36.72 22.57
CA GLN A 416 -9.58 -35.64 22.41
C GLN A 416 -9.63 -34.79 23.69
N LEU A 417 -9.48 -33.47 23.56
CA LEU A 417 -9.98 -32.54 24.56
C LEU A 417 -10.93 -31.53 23.90
N VAL A 418 -12.13 -31.56 24.44
CA VAL A 418 -13.31 -30.76 24.16
C VAL A 418 -13.07 -29.32 24.63
N ASP A 419 -13.57 -28.37 23.84
CA ASP A 419 -13.92 -26.97 24.09
C ASP A 419 -13.62 -26.36 25.47
N ASP A 420 -12.93 -25.21 25.49
CA ASP A 420 -13.41 -24.00 26.18
C ASP A 420 -12.53 -22.75 25.90
N HIS A 421 -13.19 -21.70 25.43
CA HIS A 421 -12.86 -20.27 25.54
C HIS A 421 -11.44 -19.76 25.19
N HIS A 422 -11.27 -19.27 23.96
CA HIS A 422 -10.36 -18.16 23.63
C HIS A 422 -11.13 -16.97 23.01
N GLU A 423 -11.93 -16.28 23.83
CA GLU A 423 -12.22 -14.86 23.61
C GLU A 423 -10.98 -14.05 24.05
N GLY A 424 -10.34 -13.29 23.14
CA GLY A 424 -9.31 -12.33 23.56
C GLY A 424 -8.30 -11.84 22.51
N SER A 425 -8.27 -12.36 21.28
CA SER A 425 -7.21 -12.02 20.30
C SER A 425 -7.62 -11.06 19.17
N ALA A 426 -8.80 -10.44 19.21
CA ALA A 426 -9.34 -9.68 18.08
C ALA A 426 -8.98 -8.16 18.03
N ASP A 427 -8.35 -7.59 19.06
CA ASP A 427 -8.28 -6.11 19.21
C ASP A 427 -7.22 -5.37 18.35
N SER A 428 -6.23 -6.05 17.74
CA SER A 428 -5.15 -5.35 17.01
C SER A 428 -5.45 -5.08 15.53
N THR A 429 -6.36 -5.83 14.91
CA THR A 429 -6.72 -5.73 13.48
C THR A 429 -7.87 -4.75 13.19
N GLU A 430 -8.55 -4.24 14.23
CA GLU A 430 -9.69 -3.31 14.08
C GLU A 430 -9.29 -1.84 13.90
N ASN A 431 -7.99 -1.52 13.97
CA ASN A 431 -7.48 -0.14 14.00
C ASN A 431 -6.68 0.29 12.75
N GLU A 432 -6.80 -0.41 11.63
CA GLU A 432 -6.15 -0.05 10.36
C GLU A 432 -7.15 0.61 9.40
N ILE A 433 -6.70 1.57 8.59
CA ILE A 433 -7.53 2.14 7.53
C ILE A 433 -6.81 2.11 6.19
N SER A 434 -7.59 1.83 5.15
CA SER A 434 -7.19 1.93 3.76
C SER A 434 -8.29 2.70 3.04
N GLU A 435 -8.06 3.99 2.85
CA GLU A 435 -9.03 4.90 2.23
C GLU A 435 -8.47 5.49 0.93
N LEU A 436 -9.37 5.79 0.00
CA LEU A 436 -9.04 6.62 -1.15
C LEU A 436 -8.79 8.05 -0.65
N ASN A 437 -7.57 8.54 -0.83
CA ASN A 437 -7.30 9.96 -0.70
C ASN A 437 -7.86 10.67 -1.95
N GLN A 438 -8.98 11.38 -1.78
CA GLN A 438 -9.70 12.06 -2.87
C GLN A 438 -8.86 13.16 -3.54
N HIS A 439 -7.80 13.64 -2.89
CA HIS A 439 -6.91 14.66 -3.44
C HIS A 439 -5.81 14.07 -4.33
N THR A 440 -5.37 12.84 -4.06
CA THR A 440 -4.33 12.15 -4.84
C THR A 440 -4.89 11.05 -5.75
N ASN A 441 -6.16 10.69 -5.59
CA ASN A 441 -6.82 9.54 -6.23
C ASN A 441 -6.04 8.22 -6.04
N GLY A 442 -5.29 8.12 -4.93
CA GLY A 442 -4.55 6.93 -4.53
C GLY A 442 -5.09 6.37 -3.23
N ILE A 443 -5.01 5.04 -3.07
CA ILE A 443 -5.30 4.39 -1.80
C ILE A 443 -4.11 4.60 -0.87
N GLU A 444 -4.37 5.16 0.30
CA GLU A 444 -3.36 5.27 1.35
C GLU A 444 -3.68 4.31 2.50
N PHE A 445 -2.76 3.38 2.74
CA PHE A 445 -2.79 2.54 3.93
C PHE A 445 -2.17 3.27 5.12
N HIS A 446 -2.90 3.31 6.23
CA HIS A 446 -2.48 3.82 7.53
C HIS A 446 -2.73 2.73 8.57
N GLY A 447 -1.66 2.23 9.19
CA GLY A 447 -1.77 1.14 10.16
C GLY A 447 -2.15 1.59 11.56
N SER A 448 -2.23 0.64 12.48
CA SER A 448 -2.79 0.80 13.83
C SER A 448 -2.10 1.81 14.75
N THR A 449 -0.89 2.27 14.43
CA THR A 449 -0.20 3.35 15.14
C THR A 449 -0.55 4.74 14.61
N SER A 450 -1.17 4.88 13.43
CA SER A 450 -1.52 6.16 12.77
C SER A 450 -2.66 6.92 13.47
N SER A 451 -2.63 8.26 13.39
CA SER A 451 -3.73 9.12 13.87
C SER A 451 -4.94 9.03 12.96
N ALA A 452 -4.71 8.88 11.65
CA ALA A 452 -5.77 8.74 10.67
C ALA A 452 -6.58 7.47 10.93
N ALA A 453 -5.88 6.35 11.15
CA ALA A 453 -6.52 5.06 11.43
C ALA A 453 -7.35 5.08 12.73
N PHE A 454 -6.81 5.72 13.77
CA PHE A 454 -7.49 5.87 15.04
C PHE A 454 -8.72 6.79 14.96
N LEU A 455 -8.63 7.92 14.25
CA LEU A 455 -9.77 8.81 14.01
C LEU A 455 -10.85 8.15 13.15
N GLY A 456 -10.46 7.37 12.14
CA GLY A 456 -11.40 6.59 11.32
C GLY A 456 -12.19 5.58 12.16
N HIS A 457 -11.52 4.91 13.11
CA HIS A 457 -12.19 4.01 14.05
C HIS A 457 -13.16 4.77 14.99
N LEU A 458 -12.77 5.94 15.52
CA LEU A 458 -13.66 6.76 16.34
C LEU A 458 -14.94 7.19 15.60
N GLN A 459 -14.83 7.45 14.30
CA GLN A 459 -15.98 7.79 13.46
C GLN A 459 -16.89 6.59 13.19
N LYS A 460 -16.31 5.45 12.80
CA LYS A 460 -17.08 4.20 12.56
C LYS A 460 -17.82 3.73 13.82
N ALA A 461 -17.18 3.82 14.99
CA ALA A 461 -17.78 3.46 16.26
C ALA A 461 -18.96 4.37 16.69
N ARG A 462 -19.20 5.47 15.96
CA ARG A 462 -20.24 6.46 16.24
C ARG A 462 -21.43 6.38 15.29
N GLU A 463 -21.32 5.78 14.11
CA GLU A 463 -22.45 5.62 13.18
C GLU A 463 -23.47 4.64 13.78
N PRO A 464 -24.61 5.10 14.34
CA PRO A 464 -25.70 4.21 14.69
C PRO A 464 -26.46 3.91 13.39
N GLU A 465 -27.12 2.76 13.31
CA GLU A 465 -28.11 2.47 12.26
C GLU A 465 -29.12 3.62 12.11
N GLN A 466 -28.84 4.59 11.22
CA GLN A 466 -29.76 5.63 10.79
C GLN A 466 -29.81 5.64 9.27
N PRO A 467 -31.01 5.66 8.67
CA PRO A 467 -31.16 5.68 7.22
C PRO A 467 -30.61 7.00 6.68
N HIS A 468 -29.52 6.93 5.91
CA HIS A 468 -28.81 8.10 5.43
C HIS A 468 -29.67 8.96 4.49
N ARG A 469 -29.67 10.27 4.77
CA ARG A 469 -30.11 11.32 3.85
C ARG A 469 -29.16 11.36 2.65
N ALA A 470 -29.71 11.26 1.44
CA ALA A 470 -29.00 11.43 0.18
C ALA A 470 -28.60 12.90 -0.02
N SER A 471 -27.35 13.29 0.31
CA SER A 471 -26.81 14.59 -0.13
C SER A 471 -25.30 14.79 0.00
N ASP A 472 -24.55 14.09 0.87
CA ASP A 472 -23.14 14.45 1.13
C ASP A 472 -22.15 13.35 0.69
N ALA A 473 -21.04 13.77 0.09
CA ALA A 473 -19.94 12.89 -0.31
C ALA A 473 -19.40 12.08 0.90
N PRO A 474 -18.94 10.84 0.72
CA PRO A 474 -18.40 10.04 1.82
C PRO A 474 -17.18 10.74 2.43
N TYR A 475 -17.25 11.02 3.73
CA TYR A 475 -16.19 11.65 4.50
C TYR A 475 -14.98 10.71 4.60
N SER A 476 -13.78 11.17 4.23
CA SER A 476 -12.52 10.43 4.37
C SER A 476 -11.58 11.14 5.34
N VAL A 477 -11.13 10.45 6.39
CA VAL A 477 -10.16 10.97 7.35
C VAL A 477 -8.82 11.20 6.67
N VAL A 478 -8.40 10.29 5.79
CA VAL A 478 -7.16 10.43 5.02
C VAL A 478 -7.20 11.70 4.16
N SER A 479 -8.31 11.94 3.45
CA SER A 479 -8.49 13.14 2.63
C SER A 479 -8.56 14.42 3.48
N THR A 480 -9.17 14.33 4.68
CA THR A 480 -9.27 15.46 5.61
C THR A 480 -7.91 15.86 6.15
N LEU A 481 -7.08 14.88 6.51
CA LEU A 481 -5.73 15.10 7.06
C LEU A 481 -4.66 15.31 5.98
N HIS A 482 -5.04 15.28 4.71
CA HIS A 482 -4.17 15.55 3.58
C HIS A 482 -4.25 17.01 3.14
N ASN A 483 -3.09 17.62 2.91
CA ASN A 483 -2.99 18.97 2.37
C ASN A 483 -3.09 18.96 0.84
N SER A 484 -4.30 19.19 0.35
CA SER A 484 -4.67 19.25 -1.07
C SER A 484 -4.07 20.42 -1.84
N SER A 485 -3.53 21.43 -1.15
CA SER A 485 -2.93 22.59 -1.80
C SER A 485 -1.48 22.33 -2.23
N PHE A 486 -0.90 21.18 -1.86
CA PHE A 486 0.44 20.78 -2.23
C PHE A 486 0.42 19.52 -3.10
N SER A 487 0.52 19.73 -4.42
CA SER A 487 0.63 18.64 -5.40
C SER A 487 1.97 18.73 -6.14
N PRO A 488 2.86 17.73 -6.02
CA PRO A 488 4.12 17.72 -6.76
C PRO A 488 3.84 17.60 -8.26
N SER A 489 4.52 18.39 -9.08
CA SER A 489 4.34 18.38 -10.53
C SER A 489 4.97 17.13 -11.15
N THR A 490 4.21 16.32 -11.88
CA THR A 490 4.69 15.04 -12.44
C THR A 490 5.34 15.16 -13.82
N VAL A 491 5.23 16.28 -14.55
CA VAL A 491 5.89 16.48 -15.86
C VAL A 491 6.15 17.97 -16.12
N GLY A 492 7.38 18.33 -16.49
CA GLY A 492 7.73 19.65 -17.03
C GLY A 492 8.94 19.56 -17.97
N PRO A 493 8.96 20.26 -19.12
CA PRO A 493 10.10 20.27 -20.04
C PRO A 493 11.21 21.21 -19.56
N ALA A 494 12.48 20.85 -19.84
CA ALA A 494 13.75 21.58 -19.71
C ALA A 494 14.07 22.27 -18.36
N CYS A 495 15.35 22.20 -17.95
CA CYS A 495 15.91 22.98 -16.83
C CYS A 495 15.44 24.46 -16.91
N PRO A 496 14.93 25.05 -15.82
CA PRO A 496 14.69 26.49 -15.80
C PRO A 496 16.01 27.23 -16.06
N GLY A 497 15.93 28.41 -16.66
CA GLY A 497 17.03 29.37 -16.70
C GLY A 497 17.34 29.93 -15.30
N LEU A 498 17.65 29.09 -14.30
CA LEU A 498 18.01 29.54 -12.94
C LEU A 498 19.19 30.49 -12.95
N HIS A 499 20.10 30.33 -13.92
CA HIS A 499 21.18 31.26 -14.17
C HIS A 499 20.66 32.67 -14.49
N GLU A 500 19.55 32.79 -15.21
CA GLU A 500 18.89 34.08 -15.53
C GLU A 500 18.27 34.71 -14.27
N GLN A 501 17.90 33.90 -13.28
CA GLN A 501 17.35 34.34 -12.00
C GLN A 501 18.42 34.49 -10.91
N ASN A 502 19.70 34.40 -11.28
CA ASN A 502 20.86 34.44 -10.39
C ASN A 502 20.68 33.55 -9.14
N TYR A 503 20.08 32.36 -9.33
CA TYR A 503 19.79 31.39 -8.27
C TYR A 503 19.11 31.97 -7.03
N TYR A 504 18.19 32.93 -7.21
CA TYR A 504 17.45 33.58 -6.12
C TYR A 504 18.33 34.29 -5.09
N PHE A 505 19.48 34.82 -5.51
CA PHE A 505 20.46 35.49 -4.65
C PHE A 505 19.84 36.41 -3.57
N GLU A 506 18.87 37.24 -3.96
CA GLU A 506 18.19 38.21 -3.08
C GLU A 506 17.42 37.54 -1.92
N GLN A 507 16.77 36.40 -2.16
CA GLN A 507 15.97 35.69 -1.16
C GLN A 507 16.77 34.58 -0.45
N ALA A 508 17.83 34.08 -1.08
CA ALA A 508 18.54 32.89 -0.67
C ALA A 508 19.07 32.98 0.76
N HIS A 509 19.72 34.09 1.13
CA HIS A 509 20.25 34.27 2.48
C HIS A 509 19.17 34.16 3.57
N THR A 510 18.02 34.79 3.35
CA THR A 510 16.88 34.75 4.28
C THR A 510 16.32 33.33 4.44
N PHE A 511 16.13 32.62 3.33
CA PHE A 511 15.62 31.25 3.37
C PHE A 511 16.63 30.26 3.94
N MET A 512 17.91 30.34 3.57
CA MET A 512 18.96 29.50 4.17
C MET A 512 19.04 29.68 5.69
N ASN A 513 19.01 30.92 6.18
CA ASN A 513 18.98 31.18 7.63
C ASN A 513 17.70 30.62 8.27
N GLY A 514 16.56 30.71 7.57
CA GLY A 514 15.32 30.04 7.94
C GLY A 514 15.49 28.54 8.20
N TYR A 515 16.25 27.83 7.36
CA TYR A 515 16.54 26.41 7.56
C TYR A 515 17.59 26.16 8.66
N PHE A 516 18.77 26.80 8.57
CA PHE A 516 19.91 26.54 9.44
C PHE A 516 19.69 27.00 10.89
N GLU A 517 18.90 28.06 11.12
CA GLU A 517 18.53 28.48 12.47
C GLU A 517 17.32 27.74 13.02
N ASN A 518 16.63 26.90 12.22
CA ASN A 518 15.46 26.14 12.65
C ASN A 518 15.64 24.64 12.57
N ILE A 519 15.20 24.03 11.47
CA ILE A 519 15.06 22.58 11.36
C ILE A 519 16.42 21.88 11.32
N HIS A 520 17.48 22.57 10.89
CA HIS A 520 18.81 22.00 10.87
C HIS A 520 19.25 21.50 12.25
N PHE A 521 18.94 22.21 13.35
CA PHE A 521 19.27 21.73 14.70
C PHE A 521 18.59 20.40 15.06
N ILE A 522 17.47 20.06 14.42
CA ILE A 522 16.73 18.82 14.66
C ILE A 522 17.17 17.72 13.69
N HIS A 523 17.58 18.11 12.48
CA HIS A 523 18.08 17.21 11.43
C HIS A 523 19.42 17.70 10.86
N PRO A 524 20.51 17.60 11.66
CA PRO A 524 21.76 18.28 11.36
C PRO A 524 22.66 17.42 10.45
N LEU A 525 22.24 17.30 9.19
CA LEU A 525 22.86 16.41 8.19
C LEU A 525 23.70 17.12 7.12
N ILE A 526 23.61 18.45 7.02
CA ILE A 526 24.29 19.29 6.03
C ILE A 526 25.44 20.06 6.68
N ASP A 527 26.61 20.08 6.03
CA ASP A 527 27.70 20.96 6.43
C ASP A 527 27.36 22.41 6.09
N LYS A 528 27.03 23.22 7.10
CA LYS A 528 26.62 24.61 6.90
C LYS A 528 27.73 25.43 6.23
N GLU A 529 28.98 25.23 6.63
CA GLU A 529 30.11 26.02 6.14
C GLU A 529 30.40 25.70 4.67
N ASP A 530 30.47 24.40 4.33
CA ASP A 530 30.64 23.93 2.96
C ASP A 530 29.45 24.36 2.07
N PHE A 531 28.23 24.19 2.55
CA PHE A 531 27.02 24.53 1.81
C PHE A 531 26.97 26.03 1.49
N VAL A 532 27.30 26.90 2.45
CA VAL A 532 27.35 28.35 2.23
C VAL A 532 28.49 28.73 1.27
N ALA A 533 29.66 28.10 1.37
CA ALA A 533 30.75 28.34 0.43
C ALA A 533 30.35 27.97 -1.01
N ARG A 534 29.77 26.79 -1.21
CA ARG A 534 29.28 26.32 -2.52
C ARG A 534 28.12 27.16 -3.07
N SER A 535 27.28 27.72 -2.18
CA SER A 535 26.22 28.65 -2.56
C SER A 535 26.79 29.98 -3.08
N HIS A 536 27.84 30.52 -2.44
CA HIS A 536 28.52 31.71 -2.96
C HIS A 536 29.12 31.46 -4.35
N ASP A 537 29.74 30.30 -4.57
CA ASP A 537 30.31 29.96 -5.88
C ASP A 537 29.23 29.87 -6.98
N LEU A 538 28.02 29.42 -6.61
CA LEU A 538 26.85 29.37 -7.48
C LEU A 538 26.38 30.78 -7.90
N TRP A 539 26.29 31.73 -6.97
CA TRP A 539 25.81 33.10 -7.23
C TRP A 539 26.79 33.96 -8.04
N PHE A 540 28.09 33.75 -7.85
CA PHE A 540 29.12 34.55 -8.51
C PHE A 540 29.68 33.89 -9.76
N ASN A 541 29.00 32.85 -10.27
CA ASN A 541 29.35 32.09 -11.47
C ASN A 541 30.82 31.63 -11.49
N ARG A 542 31.33 31.22 -10.32
CA ARG A 542 32.72 30.76 -10.15
C ARG A 542 32.91 29.32 -10.62
N SER A 543 31.81 28.59 -10.76
CA SER A 543 31.74 27.22 -11.28
C SER A 543 31.23 27.23 -12.72
N GLN A 544 32.06 26.82 -13.68
CA GLN A 544 31.73 26.85 -15.12
C GLN A 544 30.53 25.96 -15.49
N GLN A 545 30.26 24.91 -14.70
CA GLN A 545 29.01 24.13 -14.69
C GLN A 545 28.70 23.67 -13.26
N PRO A 546 27.61 24.12 -12.62
CA PRO A 546 27.25 23.66 -11.28
C PRO A 546 26.70 22.23 -11.31
N GLU A 547 27.07 21.44 -10.29
CA GLU A 547 26.61 20.05 -10.14
C GLU A 547 25.08 20.01 -9.91
N PRO A 548 24.30 19.27 -10.74
CA PRO A 548 22.85 19.24 -10.62
C PRO A 548 22.32 18.78 -9.25
N SER A 549 22.99 17.81 -8.62
CA SER A 549 22.60 17.30 -7.29
C SER A 549 22.78 18.35 -6.20
N PHE A 550 23.82 19.19 -6.29
CA PHE A 550 23.97 20.34 -5.40
C PHE A 550 22.90 21.41 -5.62
N VAL A 551 22.55 21.71 -6.88
CA VAL A 551 21.50 22.70 -7.17
C VAL A 551 20.15 22.20 -6.62
N ALA A 552 19.86 20.90 -6.75
CA ALA A 552 18.67 20.30 -6.12
C ALA A 552 18.71 20.45 -4.59
N LEU A 553 19.83 20.10 -3.96
CA LEU A 553 20.02 20.28 -2.51
C LEU A 553 19.83 21.73 -2.10
N TYR A 554 20.44 22.68 -2.83
CA TYR A 554 20.32 24.11 -2.60
C TYR A 554 18.88 24.58 -2.63
N LEU A 555 18.13 24.25 -3.68
CA LEU A 555 16.72 24.59 -3.82
C LEU A 555 15.85 23.96 -2.73
N SER A 556 16.14 22.72 -2.32
CA SER A 556 15.41 22.08 -1.22
C SER A 556 15.67 22.74 0.14
N VAL A 557 16.90 23.23 0.40
CA VAL A 557 17.19 24.05 1.60
C VAL A 557 16.44 25.37 1.55
N LEU A 558 16.40 26.06 0.40
CA LEU A 558 15.64 27.31 0.26
C LEU A 558 14.14 27.06 0.43
N SER A 559 13.61 26.00 -0.19
CA SER A 559 12.21 25.59 -0.08
C SER A 559 11.82 25.40 1.38
N PHE A 560 12.56 24.55 2.10
CA PHE A 560 12.26 24.28 3.50
C PHE A 560 12.45 25.53 4.37
N GLY A 561 13.50 26.29 4.11
CA GLY A 561 13.79 27.54 4.81
C GLY A 561 12.70 28.59 4.65
N SER A 562 12.12 28.72 3.46
CA SER A 562 10.97 29.59 3.21
C SER A 562 9.72 29.13 3.96
N LEU A 563 9.52 27.81 4.12
CA LEU A 563 8.37 27.23 4.80
C LEU A 563 8.40 27.40 6.32
N VAL A 564 9.59 27.31 6.94
CA VAL A 564 9.77 27.22 8.41
C VAL A 564 10.40 28.44 9.06
N ARG A 565 10.83 29.44 8.29
CA ARG A 565 11.24 30.73 8.86
C ARG A 565 10.04 31.43 9.50
N VAL A 566 10.32 32.33 10.42
CA VAL A 566 9.34 33.33 10.85
C VAL A 566 9.21 34.36 9.74
N TRP A 567 7.96 34.66 9.39
CA TRP A 567 7.59 35.72 8.44
C TRP A 567 7.01 36.87 9.24
N ASP A 568 7.58 38.06 9.09
CA ASP A 568 7.00 39.29 9.62
C ASP A 568 6.10 39.96 8.56
N GLU A 569 6.33 39.58 7.29
CA GLU A 569 5.63 40.01 6.09
C GLU A 569 4.69 38.93 5.53
N ASP A 570 3.57 39.32 4.91
CA ASP A 570 2.64 38.36 4.29
C ASP A 570 3.22 37.73 3.01
N ARG A 571 4.04 38.50 2.28
CA ARG A 571 4.62 38.13 0.99
C ARG A 571 6.05 38.67 0.86
N LEU A 572 6.94 37.87 0.30
CA LEU A 572 8.31 38.26 -0.05
C LEU A 572 8.44 38.20 -1.57
N SER A 573 8.76 39.32 -2.20
CA SER A 573 8.80 39.43 -3.68
C SER A 573 7.52 38.93 -4.37
N GLY A 574 6.36 39.21 -3.76
CA GLY A 574 5.03 38.90 -4.31
C GLY A 574 4.49 37.50 -4.00
N LEU A 575 5.30 36.59 -3.45
CA LEU A 575 4.88 35.22 -3.12
C LEU A 575 4.78 35.02 -1.60
N THR A 576 3.81 34.22 -1.17
CA THR A 576 3.66 33.74 0.21
C THR A 576 4.70 32.67 0.56
N ARG A 577 4.79 32.29 1.84
CA ARG A 577 5.69 31.22 2.30
C ARG A 577 5.46 29.87 1.59
N PHE A 578 4.20 29.49 1.40
CA PHE A 578 3.83 28.24 0.75
C PHE A 578 4.09 28.33 -0.75
N GLU A 579 3.77 29.44 -1.40
CA GLU A 579 4.08 29.65 -2.82
C GLU A 579 5.59 29.55 -3.09
N TRP A 580 6.43 30.15 -2.25
CA TRP A 580 7.90 30.00 -2.33
C TRP A 580 8.35 28.57 -2.11
N SER A 581 7.92 27.94 -1.01
CA SER A 581 8.27 26.57 -0.66
C SER A 581 7.98 25.62 -1.83
N ARG A 582 6.77 25.68 -2.37
CA ARG A 582 6.29 24.80 -3.44
C ARG A 582 6.98 25.07 -4.77
N LYS A 583 7.23 26.33 -5.12
CA LYS A 583 8.00 26.70 -6.31
C LYS A 583 9.40 26.08 -6.27
N LEU A 584 10.13 26.32 -5.18
CA LEU A 584 11.49 25.84 -5.00
C LEU A 584 11.56 24.31 -4.89
N PHE A 585 10.55 23.69 -4.27
CA PHE A 585 10.40 22.23 -4.23
C PHE A 585 10.24 21.63 -5.63
N SER A 586 9.35 22.18 -6.45
CA SER A 586 9.15 21.71 -7.83
C SER A 586 10.42 21.86 -8.67
N GLU A 587 11.16 22.96 -8.51
CA GLU A 587 12.44 23.15 -9.20
C GLU A 587 13.50 22.15 -8.72
N ALA A 588 13.61 21.88 -7.41
CA ALA A 588 14.49 20.84 -6.89
C ALA A 588 14.15 19.46 -7.47
N GLN A 589 12.85 19.13 -7.58
CA GLN A 589 12.37 17.90 -8.18
C GLN A 589 12.77 17.80 -9.67
N MET A 590 12.72 18.90 -10.44
CA MET A 590 13.18 18.92 -11.83
C MET A 590 14.68 18.59 -11.94
N TYR A 591 15.53 19.11 -11.04
CA TYR A 591 16.96 18.80 -11.03
C TYR A 591 17.25 17.34 -10.67
N LEU A 592 16.50 16.77 -9.73
CA LEU A 592 16.58 15.33 -9.43
C LEU A 592 16.17 14.47 -10.64
N ASN A 593 15.17 14.91 -11.39
CA ASN A 593 14.69 14.22 -12.60
C ASN A 593 15.62 14.40 -13.82
N TYR A 594 16.44 15.46 -13.85
CA TYR A 594 17.39 15.71 -14.93
C TYR A 594 18.52 14.66 -14.97
N ARG A 595 18.96 14.17 -13.82
CA ARG A 595 19.84 13.00 -13.69
C ARG A 595 19.19 11.92 -12.81
N PRO A 596 18.28 11.12 -13.38
CA PRO A 596 17.63 10.04 -12.65
C PRO A 596 18.68 9.11 -12.03
N PHE A 597 18.42 8.66 -10.80
CA PHE A 597 19.24 7.67 -10.09
C PHE A 597 20.66 8.10 -9.71
N SER A 598 20.94 9.41 -9.61
CA SER A 598 22.18 9.90 -8.97
C SER A 598 22.26 9.37 -7.53
N ASN A 599 23.43 8.85 -7.12
CA ASN A 599 23.64 8.24 -5.81
C ASN A 599 24.76 8.90 -5.01
N ASP A 600 24.94 10.21 -5.18
CA ASP A 600 25.85 11.02 -4.39
C ASP A 600 25.21 11.52 -3.08
N LEU A 601 26.06 12.07 -2.19
CA LEU A 601 25.62 12.59 -0.89
C LEU A 601 24.60 13.74 -1.01
N ASP A 602 24.81 14.67 -1.96
CA ASP A 602 23.92 15.82 -2.14
C ASP A 602 22.52 15.35 -2.55
N THR A 603 22.43 14.33 -3.40
CA THR A 603 21.17 13.70 -3.82
C THR A 603 20.45 13.05 -2.64
N VAL A 604 21.16 12.29 -1.80
CA VAL A 604 20.59 11.66 -0.61
C VAL A 604 20.08 12.72 0.38
N GLN A 605 20.87 13.76 0.63
CA GLN A 605 20.50 14.86 1.51
C GLN A 605 19.32 15.68 0.94
N CYS A 606 19.28 15.89 -0.37
CA CYS A 606 18.17 16.54 -1.05
C CYS A 606 16.88 15.73 -0.85
N LEU A 607 16.91 14.43 -1.13
CA LEU A 607 15.74 13.55 -0.96
C LEU A 607 15.25 13.50 0.50
N TYR A 608 16.17 13.54 1.47
CA TYR A 608 15.83 13.69 2.88
C TYR A 608 15.05 15.01 3.12
N LEU A 609 15.54 16.13 2.60
CA LEU A 609 14.87 17.42 2.74
C LEU A 609 13.52 17.42 2.03
N MET A 610 13.40 16.83 0.84
CA MET A 610 12.13 16.68 0.13
C MET A 610 11.11 15.93 1.00
N ALA A 611 11.51 14.81 1.64
CA ALA A 611 10.65 14.09 2.56
C ALA A 611 10.20 14.97 3.76
N LYS A 612 11.12 15.75 4.34
CA LYS A 612 10.81 16.66 5.45
C LYS A 612 9.92 17.85 5.05
N ILE A 613 10.05 18.36 3.83
CA ILE A 613 9.17 19.38 3.28
C ILE A 613 7.77 18.80 3.11
N CYS A 614 7.63 17.63 2.49
CA CYS A 614 6.34 16.93 2.37
C CYS A 614 5.70 16.66 3.74
N GLN A 615 6.51 16.32 4.76
CA GLN A 615 6.01 16.12 6.12
C GLN A 615 5.47 17.42 6.73
N ASN A 616 6.11 18.57 6.50
CA ASN A 616 5.63 19.87 6.98
C ASN A 616 4.49 20.44 6.12
N GLU A 617 4.41 20.06 4.85
CA GLU A 617 3.23 20.26 4.02
C GLU A 617 2.11 19.27 4.38
N LEU A 618 2.23 18.47 5.45
CA LEU A 618 1.19 17.53 5.93
C LEU A 618 0.71 16.56 4.83
N ASN A 619 1.68 16.04 4.09
CA ASN A 619 1.53 15.05 3.03
C ASN A 619 2.28 13.76 3.42
N PRO A 620 1.74 12.94 4.35
CA PRO A 620 2.48 11.84 4.98
C PRO A 620 2.88 10.75 3.98
N ASN A 621 2.01 10.40 3.03
CA ASN A 621 2.34 9.39 2.02
C ASN A 621 3.46 9.84 1.09
N LEU A 622 3.43 11.09 0.61
CA LEU A 622 4.50 11.63 -0.24
C LEU A 622 5.82 11.74 0.52
N ALA A 623 5.78 12.16 1.79
CA ALA A 623 6.94 12.17 2.66
C ALA A 623 7.58 10.78 2.80
N TYR A 624 6.76 9.75 3.03
CA TYR A 624 7.18 8.35 3.10
C TYR A 624 7.84 7.89 1.79
N MET A 625 7.29 8.27 0.63
CA MET A 625 7.86 7.90 -0.66
C MET A 625 9.22 8.54 -0.93
N TYR A 626 9.39 9.84 -0.64
CA TYR A 626 10.70 10.50 -0.77
C TYR A 626 11.72 9.96 0.22
N LEU A 627 11.30 9.62 1.44
CA LEU A 627 12.18 9.01 2.43
C LEU A 627 12.65 7.62 1.97
N GLY A 628 11.76 6.79 1.45
CA GLY A 628 12.11 5.50 0.86
C GLY A 628 13.06 5.64 -0.34
N LEU A 629 12.93 6.70 -1.15
CA LEU A 629 13.89 7.01 -2.20
C LEU A 629 15.26 7.41 -1.61
N ALA A 630 15.29 8.26 -0.59
CA ALA A 630 16.53 8.63 0.11
C ALA A 630 17.25 7.41 0.70
N ILE A 631 16.51 6.51 1.36
CA ILE A 631 17.05 5.25 1.92
C ILE A 631 17.65 4.39 0.82
N ARG A 632 16.91 4.09 -0.25
CA ARG A 632 17.40 3.24 -1.34
C ARG A 632 18.60 3.85 -2.06
N THR A 633 18.62 5.17 -2.27
CA THR A 633 19.77 5.87 -2.85
C THR A 633 20.98 5.79 -1.91
N CYS A 634 20.79 5.95 -0.60
CA CYS A 634 21.84 5.85 0.41
C CYS A 634 22.44 4.43 0.51
N LEU A 635 21.58 3.40 0.46
CA LEU A 635 21.99 2.00 0.42
C LEU A 635 22.74 1.66 -0.89
N SER A 636 22.26 2.16 -2.04
CA SER A 636 22.92 2.02 -3.34
C SER A 636 24.32 2.65 -3.34
N ALA A 637 24.49 3.79 -2.68
CA ALA A 637 25.77 4.46 -2.51
C ALA A 637 26.70 3.76 -1.49
N GLY A 638 26.18 2.80 -0.72
CA GLY A 638 26.93 2.11 0.33
C GLY A 638 27.21 2.95 1.58
N PHE A 639 26.47 4.05 1.79
CA PHE A 639 26.68 4.97 2.92
C PHE A 639 26.33 4.37 4.29
N ASN A 640 25.54 3.30 4.32
CA ASN A 640 25.26 2.50 5.51
C ASN A 640 26.43 1.61 5.95
N ARG A 641 27.52 1.56 5.17
CA ARG A 641 28.66 0.68 5.42
C ARG A 641 29.92 1.46 5.75
N GLU A 642 30.76 0.87 6.58
CA GLU A 642 32.09 1.40 6.85
C GLU A 642 33.05 1.07 5.70
N VAL A 643 33.64 2.11 5.11
CA VAL A 643 34.63 1.99 4.02
C VAL A 643 36.04 2.11 4.61
N ARG A 644 36.91 1.14 4.29
CA ARG A 644 38.32 1.18 4.70
C ARG A 644 39.06 2.21 3.84
N GLY A 645 39.35 3.38 4.40
CA GLY A 645 40.08 4.47 3.73
C GLY A 645 40.51 5.57 4.70
N PRO A 646 41.23 6.61 4.24
CA PRO A 646 41.58 7.76 5.07
C PRO A 646 40.32 8.40 5.67
N LYS A 647 40.39 8.86 6.93
CA LYS A 647 39.28 9.62 7.56
C LYS A 647 39.13 10.97 6.85
N ASP A 648 38.32 11.00 5.81
CA ASP A 648 37.88 12.21 5.13
C ASP A 648 36.79 12.92 5.95
N GLN A 649 36.77 14.26 5.96
CA GLN A 649 35.71 15.08 6.55
C GLN A 649 34.34 14.69 5.98
N ARG A 650 34.29 14.32 4.69
CA ARG A 650 33.09 13.78 4.03
C ARG A 650 32.53 12.53 4.70
N SER A 651 33.40 11.70 5.30
CA SER A 651 33.01 10.48 6.01
C SER A 651 32.14 10.76 7.24
N SER A 652 32.38 11.90 7.92
CA SER A 652 31.57 12.34 9.07
C SER A 652 30.15 12.73 8.63
N TRP A 653 30.02 13.47 7.53
CA TRP A 653 28.72 13.89 7.00
C TRP A 653 27.92 12.74 6.38
N ILE A 654 28.59 11.76 5.78
CA ILE A 654 27.96 10.50 5.36
C ILE A 654 27.37 9.77 6.58
N SER A 655 28.13 9.66 7.69
CA SER A 655 27.64 9.04 8.92
C SER A 655 26.43 9.78 9.50
N LYS A 656 26.48 11.11 9.62
CA LYS A 656 25.35 11.92 10.09
C LYS A 656 24.12 11.77 9.21
N THR A 657 24.30 11.75 7.88
CA THR A 657 23.21 11.57 6.91
C THR A 657 22.58 10.18 7.03
N TRP A 658 23.39 9.12 7.08
CA TRP A 658 22.90 7.75 7.22
C TRP A 658 22.13 7.54 8.52
N TRP A 659 22.70 7.93 9.66
CA TRP A 659 22.07 7.71 10.96
C TRP A 659 20.86 8.63 11.19
N GLY A 660 20.87 9.83 10.60
CA GLY A 660 19.69 10.67 10.49
C GLY A 660 18.57 9.97 9.72
N LEU A 661 18.87 9.42 8.54
CA LEU A 661 17.93 8.62 7.73
C LEU A 661 17.39 7.40 8.47
N PHE A 662 18.27 6.63 9.11
CA PHE A 662 17.91 5.44 9.89
C PHE A 662 16.86 5.78 10.96
N SER A 663 17.12 6.82 11.77
CA SER A 663 16.19 7.23 12.82
C SER A 663 14.88 7.78 12.25
N LEU A 664 14.93 8.55 11.16
CA LEU A 664 13.74 9.14 10.54
C LEU A 664 12.84 8.08 9.86
N GLU A 665 13.42 7.07 9.22
CA GLU A 665 12.67 5.98 8.56
C GLU A 665 11.85 5.20 9.57
N ILE A 666 12.42 4.88 10.74
CA ILE A 666 11.69 4.20 11.81
C ILE A 666 10.59 5.10 12.38
N GLU A 667 10.91 6.37 12.68
CA GLU A 667 9.94 7.33 13.24
C GLU A 667 8.77 7.58 12.26
N MET A 668 9.06 7.81 10.98
CA MET A 668 8.04 8.09 9.97
C MET A 668 7.17 6.86 9.71
N SER A 669 7.78 5.68 9.54
CA SER A 669 7.06 4.41 9.34
C SER A 669 6.13 4.11 10.52
N PHE A 670 6.63 4.30 11.76
CA PHE A 670 5.82 4.20 12.97
C PHE A 670 4.67 5.21 12.99
N SER A 671 4.88 6.47 12.57
CA SER A 671 3.82 7.48 12.58
C SER A 671 2.67 7.20 11.61
N VAL A 672 2.93 6.48 10.51
CA VAL A 672 1.89 6.07 9.53
C VAL A 672 1.43 4.62 9.70
N GLY A 673 1.97 3.88 10.67
CA GLY A 673 1.65 2.47 10.91
C GLY A 673 2.11 1.53 9.82
N ARG A 674 3.24 1.81 9.20
CA ARG A 674 3.89 0.94 8.21
C ARG A 674 5.16 0.32 8.82
N PRO A 675 5.55 -0.90 8.42
CA PRO A 675 6.86 -1.45 8.76
C PRO A 675 7.98 -0.60 8.13
N ASP A 676 9.07 -0.40 8.85
CA ASP A 676 10.27 0.24 8.27
C ASP A 676 10.99 -0.70 7.29
N THR A 677 11.71 -0.11 6.33
CA THR A 677 12.32 -0.87 5.21
C THR A 677 13.82 -1.10 5.34
N LEU A 678 14.39 -0.92 6.54
CA LEU A 678 15.85 -0.98 6.76
C LEU A 678 16.41 -2.41 6.78
N GLY A 679 15.59 -3.39 7.16
CA GLY A 679 16.01 -4.78 7.33
C GLY A 679 16.68 -5.02 8.69
N MET A 680 17.62 -5.96 8.73
CA MET A 680 18.32 -6.34 9.96
C MET A 680 19.41 -5.33 10.30
N ASP A 681 19.56 -4.97 11.58
CA ASP A 681 20.52 -3.96 12.04
C ASP A 681 21.98 -4.32 11.65
N GLU A 682 22.30 -5.61 11.55
CA GLU A 682 23.61 -6.12 11.12
C GLU A 682 24.00 -5.73 9.68
N TYR A 683 23.04 -5.32 8.85
CA TYR A 683 23.32 -4.80 7.51
C TYR A 683 23.97 -3.42 7.54
N HIS A 684 23.96 -2.73 8.70
CA HIS A 684 24.40 -1.36 8.85
C HIS A 684 25.59 -1.28 9.81
N ASN A 685 26.80 -1.18 9.26
CA ASN A 685 28.03 -1.17 10.05
C ASN A 685 28.79 0.16 10.00
N ARG A 686 28.21 1.22 9.42
CA ARG A 686 28.75 2.59 9.48
C ARG A 686 28.88 3.06 10.93
N ALA A 687 30.07 3.48 11.35
CA ALA A 687 30.26 4.06 12.69
C ALA A 687 29.27 5.22 12.97
N LEU A 688 28.66 5.21 14.17
CA LEU A 688 27.82 6.30 14.67
C LEU A 688 28.62 7.61 14.81
N PRO A 689 27.99 8.79 14.63
CA PRO A 689 28.61 10.06 14.98
C PRO A 689 29.01 10.09 16.46
N GLU A 690 30.06 10.84 16.78
CA GLU A 690 30.50 11.02 18.15
C GLU A 690 29.39 11.68 18.99
N ARG A 691 29.25 11.25 20.24
CA ARG A 691 28.35 11.87 21.21
C ARG A 691 29.05 13.09 21.79
N ASP A 692 28.88 14.23 21.13
CA ASP A 692 29.49 15.51 21.49
C ASP A 692 28.48 16.46 22.15
N ASP A 693 28.94 17.66 22.54
CA ASP A 693 28.10 18.77 23.03
C ASP A 693 27.95 19.85 21.94
N SER A 694 27.57 19.42 20.74
CA SER A 694 27.42 20.28 19.56
C SER A 694 25.97 20.33 19.06
N GLU A 695 25.72 21.19 18.08
CA GLU A 695 24.43 21.22 17.37
C GLU A 695 24.10 19.91 16.61
N TYR A 696 25.05 18.98 16.48
CA TYR A 696 24.89 17.67 15.84
C TYR A 696 24.55 16.54 16.82
N ALA A 697 24.61 16.79 18.13
CA ALA A 697 24.57 15.78 19.19
C ALA A 697 23.30 14.92 19.21
N ILE A 698 22.18 15.44 18.67
CA ILE A 698 20.89 14.74 18.67
C ILE A 698 20.90 13.42 17.90
N ILE A 699 21.72 13.26 16.85
CA ILE A 699 21.70 12.10 15.95
C ILE A 699 21.88 10.76 16.68
N PRO A 700 23.00 10.51 17.40
CA PRO A 700 23.20 9.23 18.08
C PRO A 700 22.13 8.94 19.14
N HIS A 701 21.60 9.97 19.81
CA HIS A 701 20.52 9.80 20.79
C HIS A 701 19.18 9.44 20.14
N MET A 702 18.91 9.96 18.95
CA MET A 702 17.73 9.59 18.16
C MET A 702 17.84 8.19 17.57
N VAL A 703 19.04 7.69 17.26
CA VAL A 703 19.23 6.29 16.87
C VAL A 703 18.84 5.35 18.01
N ASP A 704 19.33 5.62 19.23
CA ASP A 704 18.96 4.84 20.42
C ASP A 704 17.42 4.85 20.62
N PHE A 705 16.80 6.02 20.46
CA PHE A 705 15.36 6.17 20.62
C PHE A 705 14.56 5.48 19.51
N ALA A 706 15.04 5.54 18.27
CA ALA A 706 14.41 4.86 17.14
C ALA A 706 14.39 3.34 17.32
N GLN A 707 15.45 2.75 17.91
CA GLN A 707 15.43 1.32 18.26
C GLN A 707 14.34 1.00 19.29
N ILE A 708 14.09 1.89 20.25
CA ILE A 708 12.97 1.75 21.20
C ILE A 708 11.64 1.86 20.46
N ILE A 709 11.47 2.83 19.55
CA ILE A 709 10.26 2.97 18.71
C ILE A 709 9.99 1.68 17.91
N ARG A 710 11.03 1.08 17.32
CA ARG A 710 10.90 -0.19 16.59
C ARG A 710 10.44 -1.33 17.52
N LYS A 711 10.91 -1.39 18.77
CA LYS A 711 10.40 -2.35 19.77
C LYS A 711 8.93 -2.13 20.06
N VAL A 712 8.49 -0.88 20.22
CA VAL A 712 7.04 -0.56 20.39
C VAL A 712 6.26 -1.06 19.18
N SER A 713 6.69 -0.72 17.97
CA SER A 713 6.02 -1.16 16.74
C SER A 713 5.87 -2.70 16.69
N ILE A 714 6.96 -3.44 16.89
CA ILE A 714 6.96 -4.90 16.73
C ILE A 714 6.26 -5.60 17.90
N GLN A 715 6.63 -5.28 19.15
CA GLN A 715 6.23 -6.06 20.34
C GLN A 715 4.90 -5.62 20.96
N ILE A 716 4.34 -4.48 20.55
CA ILE A 716 3.04 -4.00 21.04
C ILE A 716 1.99 -4.08 19.95
N TYR A 717 2.31 -3.52 18.77
CA TYR A 717 1.35 -3.37 17.67
C TYR A 717 1.31 -4.57 16.71
N HIS A 718 2.45 -5.22 16.40
CA HIS A 718 2.49 -6.35 15.45
C HIS A 718 2.48 -7.75 16.09
N SER A 719 2.78 -7.87 17.38
CA SER A 719 2.83 -9.17 18.08
C SER A 719 1.45 -9.70 18.45
N ARG A 720 1.22 -11.00 18.20
CA ARG A 720 0.03 -11.76 18.62
C ARG A 720 0.26 -12.47 19.95
N ILE A 721 0.35 -11.68 21.03
CA ILE A 721 0.55 -12.16 22.40
C ILE A 721 -0.59 -11.70 23.31
N THR A 722 -0.71 -12.29 24.50
CA THR A 722 -1.79 -11.99 25.44
C THR A 722 -1.74 -10.55 25.93
N LEU A 723 -2.87 -9.99 26.37
CA LEU A 723 -2.93 -8.63 26.92
C LEU A 723 -1.99 -8.45 28.13
N GLN A 724 -1.89 -9.48 28.98
CA GLN A 724 -1.01 -9.48 30.14
C GLN A 724 0.47 -9.44 29.72
N ASP A 725 0.86 -10.20 28.70
CA ASP A 725 2.22 -10.16 28.16
C ASP A 725 2.52 -8.80 27.52
N LYS A 726 1.56 -8.22 26.77
CA LYS A 726 1.69 -6.86 26.20
C LYS A 726 1.90 -5.83 27.31
N LEU A 727 1.14 -5.92 28.41
CA LEU A 727 1.26 -5.03 29.55
C LEU A 727 2.67 -5.10 30.16
N GLN A 728 3.17 -6.31 30.41
CA GLN A 728 4.49 -6.52 30.98
C GLN A 728 5.61 -5.98 30.07
N ILE A 729 5.49 -6.19 28.76
CA ILE A 729 6.42 -5.64 27.76
C ILE A 729 6.33 -4.12 27.72
N ALA A 730 5.13 -3.55 27.76
CA ALA A 730 4.95 -2.10 27.72
C ALA A 730 5.64 -1.41 28.91
N LEU A 731 5.51 -1.95 30.13
CA LEU A 731 6.19 -1.43 31.32
C LEU A 731 7.72 -1.59 31.24
N GLN A 732 8.21 -2.66 30.61
CA GLN A 732 9.65 -2.83 30.36
C GLN A 732 10.17 -1.79 29.37
N ILE A 733 9.44 -1.55 28.27
CA ILE A 733 9.79 -0.54 27.28
C ILE A 733 9.74 0.87 27.89
N GLU A 734 8.74 1.18 28.72
CA GLU A 734 8.69 2.46 29.47
C GLU A 734 9.96 2.66 30.30
N THR A 735 10.39 1.62 31.03
CA THR A 735 11.63 1.67 31.81
C THR A 735 12.85 1.92 30.92
N GLU A 736 12.89 1.34 29.71
CA GLU A 736 13.94 1.64 28.73
C GLU A 736 13.90 3.09 28.22
N MET A 737 12.71 3.65 28.00
CA MET A 737 12.51 5.05 27.63
C MET A 737 13.01 5.99 28.73
N ASP A 738 12.68 5.72 29.99
CA ASP A 738 13.14 6.52 31.14
C ASP A 738 14.66 6.44 31.30
N ARG A 739 15.23 5.25 31.11
CA ARG A 739 16.69 5.07 31.04
C ARG A 739 17.32 5.80 29.86
N TRP A 740 16.62 5.95 28.74
CA TRP A 740 17.12 6.74 27.62
C TRP A 740 17.17 8.23 27.98
N VAL A 741 16.09 8.79 28.56
CA VAL A 741 16.06 10.20 28.98
C VAL A 741 17.13 10.50 30.02
N THR A 742 17.33 9.62 30.99
CA THR A 742 18.35 9.81 32.05
C THR A 742 19.79 9.74 31.51
N ARG A 743 20.03 9.08 30.38
CA ARG A 743 21.32 9.02 29.68
C ARG A 743 21.58 10.20 28.74
N LEU A 744 20.58 11.06 28.49
CA LEU A 744 20.78 12.25 27.68
C LEU A 744 21.71 13.24 28.41
N PRO A 745 22.61 13.93 27.68
CA PRO A 745 23.40 15.02 28.24
C PRO A 745 22.51 16.10 28.86
N ASP A 746 22.97 16.78 29.92
CA ASP A 746 22.18 17.78 30.67
C ASP A 746 21.64 18.93 29.80
N ARG A 747 22.31 19.24 28.68
CA ARG A 747 21.83 20.23 27.72
C ARG A 747 20.67 19.73 26.87
N LEU A 748 20.62 18.44 26.55
CA LEU A 748 19.58 17.82 25.73
C LEU A 748 18.43 17.27 26.57
N LYS A 749 18.67 17.03 27.86
CA LYS A 749 17.72 16.37 28.75
C LYS A 749 16.43 17.20 28.87
N PRO A 750 15.27 16.66 28.43
CA PRO A 750 13.98 17.33 28.57
C PRO A 750 13.56 17.42 30.03
N ASP A 751 12.83 18.49 30.36
CA ASP A 751 12.26 18.68 31.69
C ASP A 751 10.88 18.02 31.77
N ILE A 752 10.90 16.68 31.81
CA ILE A 752 9.67 15.87 31.80
C ILE A 752 9.05 15.84 33.21
N TRP A 753 9.89 15.79 34.24
CA TRP A 753 9.48 15.61 35.64
C TRP A 753 9.40 16.92 36.44
N GLY A 754 9.73 18.07 35.85
CA GLY A 754 9.67 19.38 36.53
C GLY A 754 10.80 19.62 37.53
N ASP A 755 11.87 18.81 37.47
CA ASP A 755 12.96 18.81 38.44
C ASP A 755 14.14 19.70 38.04
N ARG A 756 14.11 20.37 36.87
CA ARG A 756 15.28 21.14 36.41
C ARG A 756 15.39 22.47 37.16
N PRO A 757 16.48 22.71 37.93
CA PRO A 757 16.69 24.00 38.57
C PRO A 757 16.82 25.10 37.51
N SER A 758 15.99 26.14 37.62
CA SER A 758 15.79 27.20 36.62
C SER A 758 17.03 28.09 36.35
N GLY A 759 18.14 27.86 37.06
CA GLY A 759 19.30 28.76 37.12
C GLY A 759 20.22 28.79 35.89
N ASP A 760 20.33 27.70 35.12
CA ASP A 760 21.32 27.59 34.01
C ASP A 760 20.71 27.68 32.59
N ALA A 761 19.39 27.68 32.48
CA ALA A 761 18.68 27.59 31.18
C ALA A 761 18.84 28.83 30.27
N LEU A 762 19.17 30.00 30.84
CA LEU A 762 19.31 31.25 30.09
C LEU A 762 20.57 31.31 29.22
N ARG A 763 21.61 30.54 29.58
CA ARG A 763 22.88 30.48 28.84
C ARG A 763 22.93 29.37 27.80
N ASP A 764 21.89 28.54 27.73
CA ASP A 764 21.84 27.45 26.77
C ASP A 764 21.75 27.98 25.32
N PRO A 765 22.54 27.42 24.39
CA PRO A 765 22.49 27.82 22.99
C PRO A 765 21.14 27.50 22.35
N LYS A 766 20.81 28.20 21.26
CA LYS A 766 19.53 28.03 20.54
C LYS A 766 19.27 26.56 20.16
N TRP A 767 20.28 25.84 19.67
CA TRP A 767 20.17 24.44 19.25
C TRP A 767 19.78 23.52 20.41
N ALA A 768 20.40 23.68 21.58
CA ALA A 768 20.16 22.81 22.74
C ALA A 768 18.72 22.95 23.26
N ARG A 769 18.21 24.18 23.35
CA ARG A 769 16.82 24.43 23.78
C ARG A 769 15.80 23.77 22.83
N ARG A 770 16.07 23.81 21.53
CA ARG A 770 15.19 23.25 20.50
C ARG A 770 15.26 21.72 20.44
N GLN A 771 16.45 21.14 20.52
CA GLN A 771 16.62 19.70 20.59
C GLN A 771 15.97 19.13 21.85
N ARG A 772 16.16 19.77 23.02
CA ARG A 772 15.51 19.39 24.28
C ARG A 772 14.00 19.35 24.14
N LEU A 773 13.42 20.39 23.55
CA LEU A 773 11.99 20.46 23.30
C LEU A 773 11.51 19.29 22.44
N VAL A 774 12.13 19.08 21.29
CA VAL A 774 11.73 18.02 20.36
C VAL A 774 11.87 16.64 20.99
N LEU A 775 12.93 16.40 21.75
CA LEU A 775 13.14 15.15 22.47
C LEU A 775 12.05 14.91 23.53
N GLY A 776 11.63 15.96 24.25
CA GLY A 776 10.51 15.90 25.18
C GLY A 776 9.18 15.56 24.50
N ILE A 777 8.85 16.25 23.41
CA ILE A 777 7.63 15.97 22.62
C ILE A 777 7.65 14.53 22.09
N ARG A 778 8.78 14.10 21.53
CA ARG A 778 8.95 12.73 21.01
C ARG A 778 8.82 11.66 22.09
N TYR A 779 9.35 11.91 23.28
CA TYR A 779 9.17 11.02 24.42
C TYR A 779 7.69 10.87 24.78
N CYS A 780 6.98 11.98 24.99
CA CYS A 780 5.55 11.95 25.34
C CYS A 780 4.72 11.28 24.23
N TYR A 781 5.03 11.58 22.97
CA TYR A 781 4.41 10.96 21.80
C TYR A 781 4.54 9.43 21.79
N VAL A 782 5.76 8.90 21.95
CA VAL A 782 5.98 7.44 21.93
C VAL A 782 5.37 6.79 23.16
N LYS A 783 5.43 7.44 24.34
CA LYS A 783 4.85 6.92 25.59
C LYS A 783 3.33 6.82 25.50
N MET A 784 2.69 7.84 24.92
CA MET A 784 1.27 7.82 24.60
C MET A 784 0.93 6.62 23.70
N LEU A 785 1.66 6.41 22.60
CA LEU A 785 1.40 5.30 21.68
C LEU A 785 1.75 3.93 22.26
N LEU A 786 2.74 3.82 23.15
CA LEU A 786 3.08 2.60 23.86
C LEU A 786 1.90 2.07 24.68
N PHE A 787 1.18 2.97 25.36
CA PHE A 787 0.07 2.60 26.23
C PHE A 787 -1.32 2.71 25.59
N ARG A 788 -1.42 3.28 24.38
CA ARG A 788 -2.69 3.46 23.68
C ARG A 788 -3.50 2.17 23.47
N PRO A 789 -2.90 0.98 23.17
CA PRO A 789 -3.67 -0.25 22.99
C PRO A 789 -4.47 -0.67 24.22
N PHE A 790 -4.08 -0.21 25.42
CA PHE A 790 -4.81 -0.52 26.65
C PHE A 790 -6.04 0.38 26.86
N LEU A 791 -6.17 1.47 26.10
CA LEU A 791 -7.26 2.44 26.22
C LEU A 791 -8.62 1.87 25.76
N SER A 792 -8.65 0.85 24.88
CA SER A 792 -9.90 0.17 24.50
C SER A 792 -10.56 -0.50 25.71
N HIS A 793 -9.76 -1.04 26.64
CA HIS A 793 -10.22 -1.72 27.84
C HIS A 793 -10.79 -0.78 28.91
N PHE A 794 -10.48 0.52 28.85
CA PHE A 794 -11.08 1.55 29.72
C PHE A 794 -12.62 1.58 29.62
N THR A 795 -13.18 1.13 28.48
CA THR A 795 -14.61 1.27 28.14
C THR A 795 -15.44 0.01 28.43
N ARG A 796 -14.79 -1.16 28.56
CA ARG A 796 -15.43 -2.39 29.00
C ARG A 796 -15.43 -2.37 30.52
N LYS A 797 -16.58 -2.06 31.15
CA LYS A 797 -16.77 -2.16 32.62
C LYS A 797 -16.43 -3.58 33.11
N LEU A 798 -15.15 -3.89 33.27
CA LEU A 798 -14.68 -5.10 33.91
C LEU A 798 -15.04 -4.97 35.38
N ARG A 799 -15.75 -5.97 35.91
CA ARG A 799 -16.16 -5.98 37.33
C ARG A 799 -14.96 -5.91 38.30
N HIS A 800 -13.75 -6.21 37.82
CA HIS A 800 -12.46 -6.01 38.50
C HIS A 800 -11.35 -5.70 37.47
N THR A 801 -11.05 -4.43 37.22
CA THR A 801 -9.87 -4.03 36.43
C THR A 801 -8.61 -4.20 37.29
N PRO A 802 -7.54 -4.88 36.81
CA PRO A 802 -6.28 -4.91 37.53
C PRO A 802 -5.71 -3.49 37.70
N ALA A 803 -5.23 -3.14 38.90
CA ALA A 803 -4.69 -1.80 39.19
C ALA A 803 -3.58 -1.36 38.22
N GLU A 804 -2.78 -2.32 37.75
CA GLU A 804 -1.71 -2.10 36.76
C GLU A 804 -2.26 -1.62 35.41
N LEU A 805 -3.44 -2.08 34.99
CA LEU A 805 -4.07 -1.67 33.74
C LEU A 805 -4.61 -0.24 33.85
N GLU A 806 -5.21 0.14 34.98
CA GLU A 806 -5.64 1.52 35.24
C GLU A 806 -4.46 2.50 35.22
N GLU A 807 -3.32 2.11 35.81
CA GLU A 807 -2.09 2.91 35.76
C GLU A 807 -1.61 3.14 34.33
N THR A 808 -1.64 2.12 33.45
CA THR A 808 -1.23 2.31 32.05
C THR A 808 -2.16 3.20 31.24
N ILE A 809 -3.45 3.17 31.51
CA ILE A 809 -4.41 4.06 30.87
C ILE A 809 -4.15 5.51 31.32
N ALA A 810 -3.91 5.72 32.61
CA ALA A 810 -3.54 7.04 33.13
C ALA A 810 -2.24 7.56 32.48
N LYS A 811 -1.22 6.71 32.33
CA LYS A 811 0.04 7.06 31.63
C LYS A 811 -0.18 7.48 30.18
N CYS A 812 -1.11 6.83 29.46
CA CYS A 812 -1.46 7.18 28.08
C CYS A 812 -2.09 8.58 28.00
N LEU A 813 -3.10 8.84 28.85
CA LEU A 813 -3.82 10.11 28.88
C LEU A 813 -2.95 11.27 29.37
N ASP A 814 -2.14 11.06 30.41
CA ASP A 814 -1.18 12.05 30.91
C ASP A 814 -0.16 12.44 29.84
N SER A 815 0.35 11.46 29.09
CA SER A 815 1.27 11.72 27.97
C SER A 815 0.61 12.53 26.84
N ALA A 816 -0.68 12.31 26.57
CA ALA A 816 -1.44 13.08 25.58
C ALA A 816 -1.67 14.53 26.05
N ILE A 817 -2.10 14.73 27.30
CA ILE A 817 -2.27 16.05 27.92
C ILE A 817 -0.94 16.81 27.89
N LYS A 818 0.14 16.17 28.35
CA LYS A 818 1.47 16.78 28.41
C LYS A 818 1.97 17.20 27.02
N THR A 819 1.68 16.42 25.99
CA THR A 819 2.02 16.77 24.61
C THR A 819 1.33 18.07 24.19
N ILE A 820 0.04 18.23 24.50
CA ILE A 820 -0.72 19.44 24.17
C ILE A 820 -0.22 20.64 24.99
N GLU A 821 -0.03 20.49 26.31
CA GLU A 821 0.45 21.55 27.20
C GLU A 821 1.81 22.10 26.74
N VAL A 822 2.78 21.21 26.49
CA VAL A 822 4.13 21.61 26.08
C VAL A 822 4.09 22.37 24.74
N ILE A 823 3.28 21.91 23.77
CA ILE A 823 3.14 22.60 22.48
C ILE A 823 2.44 23.95 22.68
N HIS A 824 1.35 24.02 23.47
CA HIS A 824 0.60 25.26 23.74
C HIS A 824 1.47 26.32 24.40
N ASP A 825 2.16 25.98 25.49
CA ASP A 825 3.00 26.92 26.23
C ASP A 825 4.09 27.51 25.35
N ILE A 826 4.66 26.70 24.45
CA ILE A 826 5.73 27.14 23.57
C ILE A 826 5.17 27.96 22.41
N TYR A 827 3.99 27.63 21.89
CA TYR A 827 3.32 28.47 20.91
C TYR A 827 3.04 29.87 21.48
N ARG A 828 2.71 29.98 22.77
CA ARG A 828 2.49 31.28 23.43
C ARG A 828 3.76 32.11 23.52
N ILE A 829 4.92 31.48 23.77
CA ILE A 829 6.17 32.17 24.07
C ILE A 829 7.07 32.36 22.83
N HIS A 830 7.03 31.42 21.86
CA HIS A 830 8.02 31.30 20.80
C HIS A 830 7.38 31.21 19.41
N THR A 831 7.41 32.34 18.68
CA THR A 831 6.84 32.47 17.33
C THR A 831 7.46 31.50 16.30
N PHE A 832 8.76 31.19 16.40
CA PHE A 832 9.42 30.25 15.47
C PHE A 832 8.81 28.85 15.47
N PHE A 833 8.25 28.43 16.61
CA PHE A 833 7.71 27.08 16.76
C PHE A 833 6.32 26.95 16.11
N ARG A 834 5.63 28.08 15.86
CA ARG A 834 4.37 28.13 15.11
C ARG A 834 4.53 27.77 13.64
N CYS A 835 5.74 27.94 13.09
CA CYS A 835 6.07 27.60 11.71
C CYS A 835 6.52 26.12 11.55
N TRP A 836 6.41 25.30 12.61
CA TRP A 836 6.77 23.88 12.58
C TRP A 836 5.51 23.05 12.36
N TRP A 837 5.07 23.04 11.10
CA TRP A 837 3.75 22.57 10.68
C TRP A 837 3.45 21.11 11.05
N TYR A 838 4.47 20.26 11.20
CA TYR A 838 4.28 18.88 11.66
C TYR A 838 3.73 18.76 13.10
N ASN A 839 3.79 19.84 13.90
CA ASN A 839 3.14 19.87 15.21
C ASN A 839 1.63 19.60 15.13
N THR A 840 0.97 19.92 14.02
CA THR A 840 -0.42 19.53 13.76
C THR A 840 -0.62 18.02 13.94
N THR A 841 0.31 17.20 13.45
CA THR A 841 0.24 15.74 13.59
C THR A 841 0.35 15.31 15.05
N TYR A 842 1.30 15.85 15.82
CA TYR A 842 1.41 15.53 17.26
C TYR A 842 0.17 15.92 18.05
N VAL A 843 -0.39 17.11 17.78
CA VAL A 843 -1.64 17.57 18.40
C VAL A 843 -2.80 16.65 18.02
N MET A 844 -2.92 16.23 16.75
CA MET A 844 -3.97 15.29 16.34
C MET A 844 -3.83 13.91 16.99
N PHE A 845 -2.62 13.42 17.19
CA PHE A 845 -2.38 12.18 17.96
C PHE A 845 -2.85 12.30 19.40
N ALA A 846 -2.49 13.39 20.08
CA ALA A 846 -2.88 13.62 21.46
C ALA A 846 -4.40 13.83 21.59
N THR A 847 -4.98 14.72 20.78
CA THR A 847 -6.41 15.02 20.80
C THR A 847 -7.25 13.79 20.50
N SER A 848 -6.89 13.01 19.47
CA SER A 848 -7.64 11.80 19.16
C SER A 848 -7.63 10.80 20.33
N THR A 849 -6.47 10.60 20.98
CA THR A 849 -6.34 9.77 22.18
C THR A 849 -7.27 10.22 23.31
N LEU A 850 -7.41 11.54 23.55
CA LEU A 850 -8.32 12.10 24.55
C LEU A 850 -9.80 11.99 24.15
N LEU A 851 -10.12 12.07 22.86
CA LEU A 851 -11.49 11.97 22.37
C LEU A 851 -12.11 10.57 22.56
N LEU A 852 -11.30 9.51 22.62
CA LEU A 852 -11.80 8.14 22.82
C LEU A 852 -12.58 7.98 24.14
N PRO A 853 -12.00 8.22 25.34
CA PRO A 853 -12.73 8.14 26.60
C PRO A 853 -13.90 9.12 26.67
N MET A 854 -13.73 10.35 26.13
CA MET A 854 -14.82 11.34 26.06
C MET A 854 -16.01 10.83 25.23
N SER A 855 -15.76 10.17 24.09
CA SER A 855 -16.81 9.64 23.22
C SER A 855 -17.59 8.47 23.82
N LYS A 856 -16.96 7.69 24.70
CA LYS A 856 -17.52 6.45 25.25
C LYS A 856 -18.18 6.64 26.62
N LEU A 857 -17.62 7.49 27.48
CA LEU A 857 -18.17 7.78 28.82
C LEU A 857 -19.12 8.98 28.85
N GLY A 858 -19.05 9.85 27.84
CA GLY A 858 -19.77 11.12 27.86
C GLY A 858 -19.28 12.04 28.98
N MET A 859 -20.11 13.01 29.37
CA MET A 859 -19.79 14.01 30.39
C MET A 859 -19.79 13.41 31.81
N CYS A 860 -18.60 13.20 32.39
CA CYS A 860 -18.40 12.74 33.77
C CYS A 860 -17.16 13.40 34.42
N SER A 861 -16.95 13.18 35.72
CA SER A 861 -15.82 13.74 36.48
C SER A 861 -14.45 13.46 35.86
N GLU A 862 -14.31 12.29 35.22
CA GLU A 862 -13.08 11.79 34.62
C GLU A 862 -12.80 12.40 33.23
N THR A 863 -13.84 12.79 32.47
CA THR A 863 -13.70 13.33 31.11
C THR A 863 -13.71 14.85 31.04
N ILE A 864 -14.22 15.54 32.08
CA ILE A 864 -14.20 17.01 32.18
C ILE A 864 -12.79 17.60 32.06
N PRO A 865 -11.76 17.11 32.77
CA PRO A 865 -10.40 17.64 32.65
C PRO A 865 -9.82 17.48 31.23
N LEU A 866 -10.19 16.40 30.53
CA LEU A 866 -9.72 16.13 29.16
C LEU A 866 -10.26 17.16 28.17
N SER A 867 -11.49 17.66 28.39
CA SER A 867 -12.10 18.69 27.54
C SER A 867 -11.28 19.98 27.50
N HIS A 868 -10.68 20.39 28.63
CA HIS A 868 -9.85 21.58 28.69
C HIS A 868 -8.59 21.43 27.82
N SER A 869 -7.92 20.27 27.90
CA SER A 869 -6.77 19.99 27.02
C SER A 869 -7.16 19.92 25.55
N VAL A 870 -8.34 19.38 25.21
CA VAL A 870 -8.83 19.39 23.82
C VAL A 870 -9.13 20.81 23.34
N GLU A 871 -9.62 21.70 24.20
CA GLU A 871 -9.79 23.12 23.88
C GLU A 871 -8.45 23.82 23.64
N MET A 872 -7.43 23.56 24.45
CA MET A 872 -6.06 24.03 24.20
C MET A 872 -5.52 23.53 22.85
N ALA A 873 -5.82 22.28 22.47
CA ALA A 873 -5.44 21.76 21.17
C ALA A 873 -6.12 22.50 20.01
N VAL A 874 -7.39 22.91 20.17
CA VAL A 874 -8.08 23.76 19.19
C VAL A 874 -7.38 25.11 19.07
N GLU A 875 -7.01 25.76 20.18
CA GLU A 875 -6.28 27.04 20.14
C GLU A 875 -4.93 26.93 19.39
N ILE A 876 -4.18 25.84 19.58
CA ILE A 876 -2.93 25.60 18.85
C ILE A 876 -3.19 25.52 17.34
N LEU A 877 -4.19 24.74 16.93
CA LEU A 877 -4.50 24.51 15.52
C LEU A 877 -5.10 25.76 14.86
N GLU A 878 -5.90 26.55 15.58
CA GLU A 878 -6.39 27.86 15.12
C GLU A 878 -5.27 28.88 14.93
N ALA A 879 -4.21 28.81 15.76
CA ALA A 879 -3.01 29.62 15.57
C ALA A 879 -2.17 29.19 14.34
N MET A 880 -2.54 28.11 13.65
CA MET A 880 -1.94 27.61 12.41
C MET A 880 -2.91 27.78 11.23
N ASP A 881 -3.66 28.88 11.20
CA ASP A 881 -4.70 29.21 10.22
C ASP A 881 -4.24 29.20 8.75
N GLU A 882 -2.96 29.49 8.48
CA GLU A 882 -2.38 29.34 7.14
C GLU A 882 -2.33 27.87 6.66
N SER A 883 -2.44 26.89 7.57
CA SER A 883 -2.45 25.45 7.27
C SER A 883 -3.87 24.93 7.05
N VAL A 884 -4.16 24.54 5.81
CA VAL A 884 -5.47 23.96 5.42
C VAL A 884 -5.82 22.73 6.27
N VAL A 885 -4.85 21.89 6.61
CA VAL A 885 -5.08 20.68 7.42
C VAL A 885 -5.36 21.03 8.87
N ALA A 886 -4.72 22.06 9.43
CA ALA A 886 -5.01 22.53 10.79
C ALA A 886 -6.45 23.06 10.87
N SER A 887 -6.88 23.88 9.91
CA SER A 887 -8.25 24.39 9.82
C SER A 887 -9.29 23.27 9.72
N LYS A 888 -9.08 22.30 8.82
CA LYS A 888 -9.94 21.09 8.72
C LYS A 888 -9.98 20.29 10.03
N SER A 889 -8.84 20.22 10.73
CA SER A 889 -8.73 19.51 12.01
C SER A 889 -9.47 20.22 13.15
N VAL A 890 -9.46 21.56 13.18
CA VAL A 890 -10.25 22.37 14.12
C VAL A 890 -11.74 22.09 13.95
N ASP A 891 -12.23 22.10 12.71
CA ASP A 891 -13.64 21.82 12.41
C ASP A 891 -14.04 20.43 12.89
N LEU A 892 -13.19 19.44 12.63
CA LEU A 892 -13.38 18.07 13.12
C LEU A 892 -13.47 18.04 14.65
N ILE A 893 -12.50 18.60 15.37
CA ILE A 893 -12.46 18.57 16.83
C ILE A 893 -13.65 19.34 17.44
N LYS A 894 -14.00 20.50 16.89
CA LYS A 894 -15.15 21.29 17.34
C LYS A 894 -16.48 20.54 17.15
N ASN A 895 -16.62 19.74 16.10
CA ASN A 895 -17.79 18.86 15.93
C ASN A 895 -17.88 17.86 17.08
N TYR A 896 -16.77 17.18 17.40
CA TYR A 896 -16.68 16.26 18.54
C TYR A 896 -17.04 16.93 19.88
N LEU A 897 -16.51 18.13 20.13
CA LEU A 897 -16.80 18.88 21.36
C LEU A 897 -18.27 19.33 21.46
N ARG A 898 -18.88 19.77 20.35
CA ARG A 898 -20.30 20.15 20.32
C ARG A 898 -21.21 18.98 20.66
N GLU A 899 -20.94 17.82 20.08
CA GLU A 899 -21.68 16.59 20.36
C GLU A 899 -21.48 16.11 21.80
N PHE A 900 -20.24 16.19 22.30
CA PHE A 900 -19.92 15.86 23.69
C PHE A 900 -20.72 16.71 24.67
N ARG A 901 -20.78 18.04 24.47
CA ARG A 901 -21.57 18.97 25.28
C ARG A 901 -23.09 18.76 25.16
N ALA A 902 -23.56 18.19 24.04
CA ALA A 902 -24.96 17.86 23.84
C ALA A 902 -25.40 16.56 24.54
N SER A 903 -24.45 15.68 24.89
CA SER A 903 -24.73 14.45 25.63
C SER A 903 -25.09 14.76 27.10
N LYS A 904 -26.30 14.39 27.55
CA LYS A 904 -26.71 14.57 28.95
C LYS A 904 -25.87 13.67 29.87
N PRO A 905 -25.46 14.13 31.07
CA PRO A 905 -24.72 13.30 32.01
C PRO A 905 -25.52 12.04 32.37
N GLN A 906 -24.96 10.86 32.13
CA GLN A 906 -25.56 9.61 32.59
C GLN A 906 -25.46 9.56 34.11
N ALA A 907 -26.61 9.63 34.80
CA ALA A 907 -26.66 9.31 36.21
C ALA A 907 -26.29 7.82 36.43
N PRO A 908 -25.53 7.47 37.48
CA PRO A 908 -25.16 6.10 37.74
C PRO A 908 -26.41 5.25 37.97
N ALA A 909 -26.54 4.14 37.24
CA ALA A 909 -27.64 3.20 37.37
C ALA A 909 -27.59 2.54 38.76
N VAL A 910 -28.47 2.98 39.65
CA VAL A 910 -28.72 2.32 40.95
C VAL A 910 -29.68 1.15 40.69
N GLU A 911 -29.19 -0.08 40.82
CA GLU A 911 -30.04 -1.26 40.94
C GLU A 911 -30.96 -1.08 42.15
N THR A 912 -32.28 -1.06 41.93
CA THR A 912 -33.27 -1.06 43.02
C THR A 912 -34.23 -2.23 42.89
N LEU A 913 -34.10 -3.18 43.81
CA LEU A 913 -35.08 -4.20 44.15
C LEU A 913 -36.28 -3.54 44.88
N GLY A 914 -37.49 -3.82 44.42
CA GLY A 914 -38.66 -4.10 45.27
C GLY A 914 -39.52 -2.94 45.83
N ASN A 915 -40.76 -2.90 45.32
CA ASN A 915 -42.05 -2.67 46.01
C ASN A 915 -42.54 -1.26 46.43
N ALA A 916 -43.67 -0.91 45.79
CA ALA A 916 -44.98 -0.56 46.36
C ALA A 916 -45.30 0.88 46.89
N SER A 917 -46.10 1.57 46.06
CA SER A 917 -47.36 2.27 46.38
C SER A 917 -47.39 3.74 46.85
N VAL A 918 -48.33 4.47 46.21
CA VAL A 918 -49.14 5.62 46.69
C VAL A 918 -48.62 7.05 46.43
N ALA A 919 -49.43 7.84 45.71
CA ALA A 919 -49.42 9.31 45.55
C ALA A 919 -50.29 9.99 46.66
N PRO A 920 -50.40 11.33 46.83
CA PRO A 920 -49.89 12.47 46.04
C PRO A 920 -49.26 13.65 46.85
N MET A 921 -48.74 14.65 46.11
CA MET A 921 -48.32 16.04 46.46
C MET A 921 -49.33 16.84 47.34
N PRO A 922 -49.01 18.05 47.94
CA PRO A 922 -48.05 19.10 47.49
C PRO A 922 -47.31 19.96 48.59
N THR A 923 -46.55 20.96 48.09
CA THR A 923 -46.19 22.32 48.61
C THR A 923 -44.78 22.63 49.18
N ASP A 924 -44.09 23.51 48.42
CA ASP A 924 -43.28 24.70 48.76
C ASP A 924 -42.29 24.71 49.94
N THR A 925 -41.00 24.97 49.64
CA THR A 925 -40.26 26.25 49.87
C THR A 925 -38.74 26.02 49.87
N ALA A 926 -38.00 26.83 49.11
CA ALA A 926 -36.55 27.09 49.28
C ALA A 926 -36.34 28.12 50.42
N PRO A 927 -35.13 28.42 51.00
CA PRO A 927 -33.92 28.79 50.24
C PRO A 927 -32.52 28.62 50.93
N ASN A 928 -31.50 29.12 50.21
CA ASN A 928 -30.22 29.76 50.62
C ASN A 928 -28.87 29.00 50.46
N GLN A 929 -28.16 29.39 49.39
CA GLN A 929 -26.70 29.46 49.25
C GLN A 929 -26.19 30.89 49.58
N ILE A 930 -24.95 31.01 50.05
CA ILE A 930 -24.20 32.27 50.23
C ILE A 930 -22.89 32.19 49.41
N GLU A 931 -22.56 33.30 48.76
CA GLU A 931 -21.45 33.61 47.84
C GLU A 931 -20.06 33.77 48.47
N PHE A 932 -19.01 33.75 47.62
CA PHE A 932 -17.87 34.67 47.71
C PHE A 932 -17.28 35.03 46.32
N GLU A 933 -16.82 36.28 46.18
CA GLU A 933 -16.66 37.11 44.97
C GLU A 933 -15.34 36.99 44.15
N ILE A 934 -15.38 37.55 42.92
CA ILE A 934 -14.35 37.62 41.87
C ILE A 934 -13.50 38.91 41.97
N PRO A 935 -12.16 38.90 41.76
CA PRO A 935 -11.31 40.09 41.86
C PRO A 935 -11.33 41.08 40.67
N GLU A 936 -11.05 42.35 41.00
CA GLU A 936 -11.13 43.63 40.25
C GLU A 936 -10.34 43.81 38.93
N TRP A 937 -9.67 42.82 38.35
CA TRP A 937 -9.04 43.01 37.03
C TRP A 937 -9.99 42.76 35.85
N ALA A 938 -11.23 42.30 36.13
CA ALA A 938 -12.27 42.00 35.16
C ALA A 938 -13.06 43.23 34.64
N TYR A 939 -12.65 44.47 34.96
CA TYR A 939 -13.32 45.69 34.51
C TYR A 939 -12.40 46.62 33.69
N GLY A 940 -12.74 46.78 32.40
CA GLY A 940 -12.25 47.83 31.50
C GLY A 940 -11.60 47.24 30.25
N PHE A 941 -12.20 47.22 29.05
CA PHE A 941 -13.12 48.13 28.35
C PHE A 941 -14.11 47.26 27.52
N GLY A 942 -15.44 47.39 27.56
CA GLY A 942 -16.24 48.48 27.00
C GLY A 942 -17.02 48.03 25.73
N PHE A 943 -18.24 47.49 25.92
CA PHE A 943 -19.31 47.07 24.96
C PHE A 943 -19.77 48.18 23.97
N PRO A 944 -20.62 47.97 22.91
CA PRO A 944 -21.70 46.96 22.80
C PRO A 944 -22.07 46.32 21.44
N ASP A 945 -22.85 45.24 21.58
CA ASP A 945 -23.82 44.58 20.70
C ASP A 945 -24.16 45.19 19.33
N TYR A 946 -23.99 44.39 18.27
CA TYR A 946 -24.91 44.33 17.12
C TYR A 946 -24.96 42.89 16.58
N SER A 947 -26.07 42.19 16.83
CA SER A 947 -26.58 41.19 15.87
C SER A 947 -27.24 41.95 14.70
N PHE A 948 -27.29 41.36 13.51
CA PHE A 948 -28.32 41.54 12.46
C PHE A 948 -27.77 40.86 11.19
N GLU A 949 -28.40 39.87 10.56
CA GLU A 949 -29.81 39.88 10.14
C GLU A 949 -30.21 41.15 9.35
N GLY A 950 -29.21 41.97 8.99
CA GLY A 950 -29.33 43.24 8.27
C GLY A 950 -28.52 43.30 6.98
N ILE A 951 -27.74 42.28 6.66
CA ILE A 951 -27.07 42.15 5.36
C ILE A 951 -27.89 41.26 4.39
N ALA A 952 -28.79 40.42 4.91
CA ALA A 952 -29.68 39.57 4.12
C ALA A 952 -30.93 40.28 3.56
N ARG A 953 -30.96 41.61 3.48
CA ARG A 953 -32.09 42.40 2.94
C ARG A 953 -31.73 43.34 1.79
N LEU A 954 -30.61 43.10 1.10
CA LEU A 954 -30.18 43.98 -0.01
C LEU A 954 -30.30 43.38 -1.42
N PHE A 955 -30.83 42.17 -1.60
CA PHE A 955 -31.02 41.62 -2.97
C PHE A 955 -32.37 40.95 -3.27
N ASP A 956 -33.36 41.04 -2.36
CA ASP A 956 -34.71 40.47 -2.56
C ASP A 956 -35.76 41.48 -3.06
N ASP A 957 -35.38 42.72 -3.40
CA ASP A 957 -36.32 43.78 -3.83
C ASP A 957 -35.99 44.40 -5.20
N LEU A 958 -35.67 43.57 -6.20
CA LEU A 958 -35.80 43.92 -7.62
C LEU A 958 -36.46 42.78 -8.42
N GLY A 959 -37.71 42.48 -8.09
CA GLY A 959 -38.63 41.81 -9.00
C GLY A 959 -39.19 42.79 -10.04
N GLY A 960 -39.34 42.35 -11.29
CA GLY A 960 -40.24 43.03 -12.24
C GLY A 960 -39.83 42.99 -13.72
N LEU A 961 -40.24 41.90 -14.40
CA LEU A 961 -40.46 41.71 -15.84
C LEU A 961 -40.92 42.99 -16.62
N PRO A 962 -40.66 43.12 -17.96
CA PRO A 962 -41.31 42.27 -18.96
C PRO A 962 -40.53 41.85 -20.22
N MET A 963 -41.08 40.79 -20.82
CA MET A 963 -40.91 40.26 -22.18
C MET A 963 -40.84 41.32 -23.28
N LEU A 964 -40.10 41.04 -24.37
CA LEU A 964 -40.61 40.88 -25.76
C LEU A 964 -39.46 40.77 -26.79
N ASP A 965 -39.57 39.74 -27.63
CA ASP A 965 -39.23 39.61 -29.06
C ASP A 965 -37.91 40.16 -29.63
N ASN A 966 -36.96 39.25 -29.92
CA ASN A 966 -36.66 38.73 -31.28
C ASN A 966 -35.43 37.83 -31.29
#